data_AF-A0AAV6L056-F1
#
_entry.id   AF-A0AAV6L056-F1
#
_cell.length_a   1.000
_cell.length_b   1.000
_cell.length_c   1.000
_cell.angle_alpha   90.00
_cell.angle_beta   90.00
_cell.angle_gamma   90.00
#
_symmetry.space_group_name_H-M   'P 1'
#
loop_
_entity.id
_entity.type
_entity.pdbx_description
1 polymer ?
#
loop_
_entity_poly.entity_id
_entity_poly.type
_entity_poly.pdbx_seq_one_letter_code
_entity_poly.pdbx_strand_id
1 'polypeptide(L)'
;MKKAAMATLLLLLLSALTYSYAEETFDLRQHLCTVTRYDVVKDIPGNVLMPSTIPDQCTPIHLNLVARHGTRAPTKKKIKELNDLATRMEVLLQDTKEQKLSLQKVPAWFWEWKSPWKGKLTGGELVREGEEEQYNLGIRTRDKFPQLFNEDYHPDVYVIKATQIPRASASAVAFGMGLFSGTGNLGPGRDRAFAVTSESRASDIVLRFHDCCQNYKVFRKNQEPAVHKLKEPILDEITNALRRRYELNFTRQDTSSLWYLCKQEASLLNVTDQACDLFTPSEISSLEWTDDLELFTLKGYGNALNYQMGVPLLEDVVQSMEQAIKAKEEGLAPGTYEKARMRFAHAETLLPFSCLLGLFLEGSDFERIQKEQPLELPPKPPQRRNWRGSEVAPFAGNNMLVLYSCPDNSSSKYFVQVLHNERPVPMPGCDNSDVCPYEVFKERIVAPHLKHNYNTLCNLKSEEPEQMSLTSKLSEMLRSQRSNDPQSTKQLLALLHFLSSPQLLQLVHLQSDPKVPAVGHLTRSAHWNASDALRERKRERERMKKAAMAALLPLSALIYSYAEETFDVRQHVCTATRYDVAKDIPGNWSLPSSIPDTCTPIHLNLVARHGTRAPTKKKLKELNDLATRIEVLLQDTKEQKLATQKVPAWFWGWKSPWKGKLAGGELIKEGEEELYNLGIRTRDKFPQLFNEDYHPDVYLIKATEIPRASASAVAFGMGLFSGRGNLGPGCDRAFAVSSESCATDIMLRFHDCCHNYKAFLKKQEPTVDKLKEPILDEITDKLRRRYELNFTRQDIYSLWYLCKQEASLLNKTDQACALFTPSEVSLLAWTDDLQLFMLEGYGNALNYRMGVPLLQDVVQSMEQAIKAKEDFEKIRKEQPLELPPKPPQRRNWRGSVVAPFAGNDMLVLYSCPDNSSTKYFVQVLHNEHPVPIPVSFCQLVVVIPMSARMKSSWKE
;
A
#
# COMPACT_ATOMS: atom_id res chain seq x y z
N MET A 1 -69.69 38.60 22.56
CA MET A 1 -68.80 38.83 21.39
C MET A 1 -67.54 39.61 21.74
N LYS A 2 -67.53 40.95 21.90
CA LYS A 2 -66.29 41.77 22.00
C LYS A 2 -65.20 41.25 22.98
N LYS A 3 -65.54 40.83 24.20
CA LYS A 3 -64.55 40.28 25.16
C LYS A 3 -63.88 38.97 24.70
N ALA A 4 -64.58 38.10 23.98
CA ALA A 4 -64.02 36.83 23.50
C ALA A 4 -62.99 37.06 22.39
N ALA A 5 -63.33 37.88 21.39
CA ALA A 5 -62.43 38.21 20.28
C ALA A 5 -61.12 38.85 20.77
N MET A 6 -61.19 39.70 21.81
CA MET A 6 -59.98 40.31 22.40
C MET A 6 -59.10 39.29 23.14
N ALA A 7 -59.70 38.30 23.80
CA ALA A 7 -58.94 37.20 24.43
C ALA A 7 -58.27 36.28 23.39
N THR A 8 -58.98 35.94 22.29
CA THR A 8 -58.40 35.16 21.19
C THR A 8 -57.25 35.90 20.51
N LEU A 9 -57.38 37.21 20.30
CA LEU A 9 -56.30 38.02 19.73
C LEU A 9 -55.08 38.11 20.67
N LEU A 10 -55.30 38.21 21.98
CA LEU A 10 -54.20 38.21 22.97
C LEU A 10 -53.48 36.85 23.04
N LEU A 11 -54.22 35.74 22.94
CA LEU A 11 -53.66 34.39 22.84
C LEU A 11 -52.85 34.18 21.55
N LEU A 12 -53.33 34.70 20.41
CA LEU A 12 -52.58 34.67 19.16
C LEU A 12 -51.29 35.49 19.25
N LEU A 13 -51.35 36.71 19.81
CA LEU A 13 -50.17 37.55 20.04
C LEU A 13 -49.17 36.92 21.02
N LEU A 14 -49.65 36.28 22.09
CA LEU A 14 -48.78 35.52 23.01
C LEU A 14 -48.16 34.30 22.32
N SER A 15 -48.90 33.57 21.48
CA SER A 15 -48.35 32.44 20.73
C SER A 15 -47.29 32.86 19.71
N ALA A 16 -47.46 34.04 19.09
CA ALA A 16 -46.47 34.65 18.21
C ALA A 16 -45.22 35.13 18.96
N LEU A 17 -45.37 35.57 20.23
CA LEU A 17 -44.25 35.95 21.10
C LEU A 17 -43.51 34.74 21.70
N THR A 18 -44.14 33.56 21.77
CA THR A 18 -43.46 32.31 22.14
C THR A 18 -42.75 31.61 20.99
N TYR A 19 -43.00 32.01 19.74
CA TYR A 19 -42.19 31.59 18.59
C TYR A 19 -40.88 32.40 18.51
N SER A 20 -40.09 32.31 19.59
CA SER A 20 -38.67 32.58 19.46
C SER A 20 -38.12 31.51 18.52
N TYR A 21 -37.79 31.92 17.29
CA TYR A 21 -36.65 31.29 16.64
C TYR A 21 -35.51 31.35 17.66
N ALA A 22 -34.92 30.19 17.97
CA ALA A 22 -33.59 30.21 18.55
C ALA A 22 -32.70 30.83 17.47
N GLU A 23 -32.16 32.02 17.74
CA GLU A 23 -31.18 32.63 16.86
C GLU A 23 -29.94 31.74 16.91
N GLU A 24 -29.78 30.91 15.86
CA GLU A 24 -28.81 29.83 15.82
C GLU A 24 -27.40 30.43 15.91
N THR A 25 -26.78 30.30 17.07
CA THR A 25 -25.60 31.09 17.45
C THR A 25 -24.47 30.80 16.48
N PHE A 26 -24.05 31.83 15.74
CA PHE A 26 -23.06 31.71 14.66
C PHE A 26 -21.76 31.02 15.13
N ASP A 27 -21.62 29.74 14.78
CA ASP A 27 -20.40 28.98 15.05
C ASP A 27 -19.49 29.05 13.82
N LEU A 28 -18.46 29.89 13.91
CA LEU A 28 -17.49 30.10 12.83
C LEU A 28 -16.80 28.81 12.37
N ARG A 29 -16.78 27.75 13.20
CA ARG A 29 -16.21 26.44 12.84
C ARG A 29 -17.00 25.77 11.71
N GLN A 30 -18.28 26.12 11.56
CA GLN A 30 -19.14 25.67 10.44
C GLN A 30 -18.89 26.47 9.14
N HIS A 31 -18.02 27.48 9.17
CA HIS A 31 -17.76 28.43 8.08
C HIS A 31 -16.32 28.37 7.52
N LEU A 32 -15.58 27.29 7.76
CA LEU A 32 -14.16 27.19 7.40
C LEU A 32 -13.92 26.63 5.98
N CYS A 33 -14.95 26.58 5.13
CA CYS A 33 -14.93 25.92 3.81
C CYS A 33 -14.37 24.48 3.95
N THR A 34 -13.58 24.02 2.98
CA THR A 34 -12.97 22.67 2.96
C THR A 34 -11.96 22.37 4.08
N VAL A 35 -11.76 23.29 5.04
CA VAL A 35 -10.92 23.11 6.25
C VAL A 35 -11.78 22.76 7.48
N THR A 36 -13.10 22.77 7.35
CA THR A 36 -14.03 22.37 8.42
C THR A 36 -13.78 20.91 8.85
N ARG A 37 -13.72 20.65 10.16
CA ARG A 37 -13.64 19.29 10.75
C ARG A 37 -14.93 18.52 10.47
N TYR A 38 -14.85 17.20 10.45
CA TYR A 38 -16.01 16.37 10.13
C TYR A 38 -17.09 16.38 11.22
N ASP A 39 -16.67 16.33 12.48
CA ASP A 39 -17.56 16.31 13.65
C ASP A 39 -18.43 17.56 13.77
N VAL A 40 -17.91 18.71 13.33
CA VAL A 40 -18.64 19.99 13.28
C VAL A 40 -19.80 19.98 12.27
N VAL A 41 -19.70 19.26 11.15
CA VAL A 41 -20.70 19.31 10.06
C VAL A 41 -21.56 18.06 9.90
N LYS A 42 -21.12 16.89 10.38
CA LYS A 42 -21.89 15.64 10.30
C LYS A 42 -23.24 15.71 11.04
N ASP A 43 -23.39 16.63 11.98
CA ASP A 43 -24.58 16.77 12.85
C ASP A 43 -25.44 18.02 12.53
N ILE A 44 -24.95 19.03 11.79
CA ILE A 44 -25.73 20.24 11.42
C ILE A 44 -26.98 19.82 10.64
N PRO A 45 -28.21 20.19 11.03
CA PRO A 45 -29.40 19.90 10.22
C PRO A 45 -29.29 20.62 8.87
N GLY A 46 -29.23 19.86 7.77
CA GLY A 46 -29.47 20.42 6.45
C GLY A 46 -30.95 20.75 6.27
N ASN A 47 -31.39 21.08 5.05
CA ASN A 47 -32.81 20.97 4.71
C ASN A 47 -33.21 19.49 4.78
N VAL A 48 -33.73 19.05 5.93
CA VAL A 48 -34.10 17.65 6.19
C VAL A 48 -35.36 17.30 5.38
N LEU A 49 -35.14 16.92 4.12
CA LEU A 49 -36.04 15.99 3.44
C LEU A 49 -36.14 14.72 4.30
N MET A 50 -37.36 14.23 4.50
CA MET A 50 -37.56 12.92 5.12
C MET A 50 -36.86 11.88 4.25
N PRO A 51 -35.95 11.05 4.80
CA PRO A 51 -35.27 10.02 4.02
C PRO A 51 -36.24 9.15 3.25
N SER A 52 -35.95 8.89 1.98
CA SER A 52 -36.79 8.02 1.17
C SER A 52 -36.81 6.63 1.78
N THR A 53 -38.00 6.10 2.08
CA THR A 53 -38.14 4.74 2.59
C THR A 53 -37.69 3.76 1.52
N ILE A 54 -36.51 3.16 1.71
CA ILE A 54 -36.09 1.94 1.03
C ILE A 54 -37.25 0.93 1.17
N PRO A 55 -37.72 0.29 0.08
CA PRO A 55 -38.87 -0.61 0.17
C PRO A 55 -38.65 -1.74 1.19
N ASP A 56 -39.72 -2.14 1.86
CA ASP A 56 -39.68 -3.23 2.84
C ASP A 56 -39.06 -4.50 2.22
N GLN A 57 -38.27 -5.23 3.02
CA GLN A 57 -37.58 -6.47 2.65
C GLN A 57 -36.41 -6.31 1.64
N CYS A 58 -36.05 -5.10 1.22
CA CYS A 58 -34.79 -4.87 0.51
C CYS A 58 -33.57 -5.10 1.43
N THR A 59 -32.53 -5.76 0.91
CA THR A 59 -31.27 -6.04 1.63
C THR A 59 -30.08 -5.39 0.92
N PRO A 60 -29.15 -4.69 1.62
CA PRO A 60 -27.93 -4.19 1.01
C PRO A 60 -27.03 -5.36 0.59
N ILE A 61 -26.55 -5.34 -0.67
CA ILE A 61 -25.68 -6.38 -1.23
C ILE A 61 -24.27 -5.86 -1.59
N HIS A 62 -24.10 -4.55 -1.74
CA HIS A 62 -22.78 -3.94 -1.96
C HIS A 62 -22.71 -2.48 -1.47
N LEU A 63 -21.54 -2.05 -0.97
CA LEU A 63 -21.24 -0.66 -0.59
C LEU A 63 -20.02 -0.11 -1.34
N ASN A 64 -20.23 0.97 -2.09
CA ASN A 64 -19.16 1.85 -2.54
C ASN A 64 -18.95 2.99 -1.54
N LEU A 65 -17.73 3.20 -1.06
CA LEU A 65 -17.34 4.38 -0.28
C LEU A 65 -16.22 5.13 -1.01
N VAL A 66 -16.39 6.45 -1.15
CA VAL A 66 -15.35 7.39 -1.56
C VAL A 66 -15.22 8.44 -0.45
N ALA A 67 -14.10 8.43 0.26
CA ALA A 67 -13.83 9.32 1.39
C ALA A 67 -12.61 10.20 1.13
N ARG A 68 -12.66 11.45 1.56
CA ARG A 68 -11.47 12.29 1.73
C ARG A 68 -10.74 11.88 3.02
N HIS A 69 -9.42 12.08 3.07
CA HIS A 69 -8.66 11.96 4.31
C HIS A 69 -9.21 12.86 5.45
N GLY A 70 -8.95 12.45 6.70
CA GLY A 70 -9.30 13.23 7.89
C GLY A 70 -8.50 14.53 8.05
N THR A 71 -8.78 15.21 9.15
CA THR A 71 -8.12 16.44 9.60
C THR A 71 -6.60 16.27 9.67
N ARG A 72 -5.86 17.25 9.14
CA ARG A 72 -4.41 17.16 8.89
C ARG A 72 -3.68 18.45 9.20
N ALA A 73 -2.40 18.33 9.54
CA ALA A 73 -1.51 19.47 9.74
C ALA A 73 -1.40 20.36 8.47
N PRO A 74 -1.01 21.63 8.59
CA PRO A 74 -0.68 22.47 7.44
C PRO A 74 0.50 21.86 6.67
N THR A 75 0.51 21.97 5.34
CA THR A 75 1.63 21.45 4.54
C THR A 75 2.89 22.28 4.78
N LYS A 76 4.09 21.72 4.56
CA LYS A 76 5.39 22.44 4.67
C LYS A 76 5.37 23.86 4.07
N LYS A 77 4.75 24.04 2.89
CA LYS A 77 4.57 25.37 2.26
C LYS A 77 3.71 26.30 3.13
N LYS A 78 2.58 25.81 3.63
CA LYS A 78 1.64 26.58 4.48
C LYS A 78 2.21 26.86 5.88
N ILE A 79 3.02 25.96 6.44
CA ILE A 79 3.80 26.23 7.65
C ILE A 79 4.75 27.41 7.42
N LYS A 80 5.44 27.47 6.26
CA LYS A 80 6.26 28.65 5.92
C LYS A 80 5.41 29.91 5.81
N GLU A 81 4.28 29.89 5.10
CA GLU A 81 3.39 31.06 4.98
C GLU A 81 2.89 31.57 6.36
N LEU A 82 2.64 30.68 7.34
CA LEU A 82 2.26 31.04 8.71
C LEU A 82 3.45 31.55 9.56
N ASN A 83 4.67 31.05 9.31
CA ASN A 83 5.89 31.58 9.94
C ASN A 83 6.30 32.94 9.34
N ASP A 84 6.06 33.17 8.05
CA ASP A 84 6.25 34.47 7.39
C ASP A 84 5.23 35.50 7.93
N LEU A 85 3.98 35.07 8.18
CA LEU A 85 2.95 35.88 8.83
C LEU A 85 3.36 36.33 10.25
N ALA A 86 3.99 35.47 11.05
CA ALA A 86 4.48 35.84 12.38
C ALA A 86 5.43 37.05 12.31
N THR A 87 6.44 36.97 11.46
CA THR A 87 7.39 38.07 11.21
C THR A 87 6.69 39.34 10.70
N ARG A 88 5.64 39.19 9.87
CA ARG A 88 4.85 40.31 9.36
C ARG A 88 3.99 40.98 10.44
N MET A 89 3.48 40.23 11.42
CA MET A 89 2.79 40.77 12.59
C MET A 89 3.76 41.57 13.47
N GLU A 90 4.97 41.05 13.72
CA GLU A 90 6.02 41.78 14.45
C GLU A 90 6.35 43.14 13.80
N VAL A 91 6.47 43.18 12.45
CA VAL A 91 6.69 44.43 11.69
C VAL A 91 5.51 45.41 11.83
N LEU A 92 4.26 44.94 11.69
CA LEU A 92 3.08 45.80 11.86
C LEU A 92 3.05 46.51 13.22
N LEU A 93 3.41 45.80 14.28
CA LEU A 93 3.46 46.35 15.64
C LEU A 93 4.60 47.36 15.82
N GLN A 94 5.70 47.21 15.09
CA GLN A 94 6.82 48.16 15.11
C GLN A 94 6.52 49.42 14.30
N ASP A 95 5.98 49.28 13.08
CA ASP A 95 5.52 50.38 12.23
C ASP A 95 4.60 51.35 13.00
N THR A 96 3.63 50.79 13.73
CA THR A 96 2.61 51.54 14.49
C THR A 96 3.18 52.22 15.74
N LYS A 97 4.22 51.64 16.38
CA LYS A 97 4.97 52.31 17.48
C LYS A 97 5.75 53.51 16.97
N GLU A 98 6.47 53.36 15.85
CA GLU A 98 7.28 54.44 15.26
C GLU A 98 6.41 55.60 14.77
N GLN A 99 5.22 55.29 14.24
CA GLN A 99 4.20 56.28 13.85
C GLN A 99 3.43 56.89 15.03
N LYS A 100 3.67 56.45 16.27
CA LYS A 100 3.00 56.93 17.52
C LYS A 100 1.47 56.81 17.50
N LEU A 101 0.93 55.82 16.79
CA LEU A 101 -0.50 55.55 16.68
C LEU A 101 -1.05 54.83 17.94
N SER A 102 -2.37 54.82 18.13
CA SER A 102 -2.98 54.25 19.34
C SER A 102 -3.07 52.74 19.28
N LEU A 103 -2.20 52.08 20.05
CA LEU A 103 -2.15 50.61 20.13
C LEU A 103 -3.31 49.99 20.93
N GLN A 104 -4.19 50.79 21.55
CA GLN A 104 -5.29 50.32 22.40
C GLN A 104 -6.33 49.45 21.67
N LYS A 105 -6.38 49.51 20.34
CA LYS A 105 -7.30 48.71 19.52
C LYS A 105 -6.75 47.33 19.15
N VAL A 106 -5.44 47.10 19.28
CA VAL A 106 -4.79 45.85 18.87
C VAL A 106 -5.06 44.76 19.92
N PRO A 107 -5.65 43.58 19.55
CA PRO A 107 -5.94 42.52 20.49
C PRO A 107 -4.69 42.01 21.24
N ALA A 108 -4.85 41.65 22.52
CA ALA A 108 -3.74 41.24 23.37
C ALA A 108 -2.94 40.06 22.80
N TRP A 109 -3.62 39.04 22.24
CA TRP A 109 -2.98 37.86 21.66
C TRP A 109 -2.02 38.21 20.51
N PHE A 110 -2.32 39.25 19.73
CA PHE A 110 -1.55 39.64 18.54
C PHE A 110 -0.10 40.06 18.89
N TRP A 111 0.13 40.51 20.13
CA TRP A 111 1.44 40.93 20.64
C TRP A 111 2.40 39.78 20.94
N GLU A 112 1.87 38.63 21.36
CA GLU A 112 2.66 37.50 21.84
C GLU A 112 2.54 36.26 20.93
N TRP A 113 1.67 36.32 19.91
CA TRP A 113 1.42 35.24 18.97
C TRP A 113 2.69 34.74 18.31
N LYS A 114 2.93 33.44 18.43
CA LYS A 114 4.04 32.71 17.81
C LYS A 114 3.44 31.51 17.12
N SER A 115 3.66 31.39 15.82
CA SER A 115 3.26 30.23 15.02
C SER A 115 3.55 28.91 15.75
N PRO A 116 2.50 28.12 16.09
CA PRO A 116 2.66 26.79 16.72
C PRO A 116 3.47 25.80 15.85
N TRP A 117 3.69 26.13 14.58
CA TRP A 117 4.48 25.36 13.62
C TRP A 117 5.91 25.90 13.43
N LYS A 118 6.35 26.88 14.23
CA LYS A 118 7.72 27.40 14.21
C LYS A 118 8.72 26.29 14.55
N GLY A 119 9.69 26.06 13.66
CA GLY A 119 10.69 24.98 13.79
C GLY A 119 10.24 23.59 13.30
N LYS A 120 8.98 23.39 12.89
CA LYS A 120 8.55 22.12 12.28
C LYS A 120 9.14 21.98 10.87
N LEU A 121 9.93 20.93 10.66
CA LEU A 121 10.53 20.56 9.35
C LEU A 121 9.59 19.72 8.48
N THR A 122 8.61 19.08 9.12
CA THR A 122 7.55 18.25 8.52
C THR A 122 6.23 19.01 8.42
N GLY A 123 5.20 18.45 7.76
CA GLY A 123 3.90 19.11 7.61
C GLY A 123 3.04 18.61 6.45
N GLY A 124 1.81 18.20 6.74
CA GLY A 124 0.79 17.69 5.81
C GLY A 124 0.32 16.26 6.11
N GLU A 125 0.78 15.69 7.22
CA GLU A 125 0.37 14.46 7.88
C GLU A 125 -1.04 14.53 8.47
N LEU A 126 -1.66 13.35 8.64
CA LEU A 126 -2.90 13.20 9.42
C LEU A 126 -2.60 13.51 10.90
N VAL A 127 -3.52 14.20 11.59
CA VAL A 127 -3.42 14.47 13.04
C VAL A 127 -4.40 13.61 13.83
N ARG A 128 -4.27 13.56 15.15
CA ARG A 128 -5.03 12.66 16.06
C ARG A 128 -6.55 12.76 15.86
N GLU A 129 -7.03 13.96 15.61
CA GLU A 129 -8.42 14.29 15.30
C GLU A 129 -8.87 13.65 13.98
N GLY A 130 -8.02 13.71 12.95
CA GLY A 130 -8.27 13.09 11.65
C GLY A 130 -8.16 11.56 11.64
N GLU A 131 -7.49 10.99 12.64
CA GLU A 131 -7.47 9.56 12.91
C GLU A 131 -8.80 9.14 13.57
N GLU A 132 -9.25 9.87 14.59
CA GLU A 132 -10.55 9.66 15.23
C GLU A 132 -11.74 9.84 14.28
N GLU A 133 -11.73 10.87 13.42
CA GLU A 133 -12.77 11.09 12.41
C GLU A 133 -13.00 9.83 11.56
N GLN A 134 -11.91 9.21 11.10
CA GLN A 134 -11.90 8.06 10.20
C GLN A 134 -12.19 6.74 10.93
N TYR A 135 -11.60 6.53 12.10
CA TYR A 135 -11.88 5.37 12.96
C TYR A 135 -13.36 5.31 13.35
N ASN A 136 -13.93 6.43 13.80
CA ASN A 136 -15.35 6.49 14.15
C ASN A 136 -16.26 6.40 12.91
N LEU A 137 -15.83 6.87 11.72
CA LEU A 137 -16.52 6.63 10.45
C LEU A 137 -16.53 5.14 10.09
N GLY A 138 -15.45 4.41 10.35
CA GLY A 138 -15.39 2.94 10.20
C GLY A 138 -16.40 2.21 11.08
N ILE A 139 -16.44 2.56 12.37
CA ILE A 139 -17.43 2.03 13.33
C ILE A 139 -18.86 2.30 12.84
N ARG A 140 -19.21 3.55 12.54
CA ARG A 140 -20.55 3.91 12.07
C ARG A 140 -20.92 3.22 10.76
N THR A 141 -19.96 3.00 9.86
CA THR A 141 -20.19 2.28 8.59
C THR A 141 -20.54 0.81 8.82
N ARG A 142 -19.84 0.11 9.74
CA ARG A 142 -20.20 -1.26 10.15
C ARG A 142 -21.60 -1.28 10.77
N ASP A 143 -21.81 -0.42 11.77
CA ASP A 143 -23.00 -0.45 12.62
C ASP A 143 -24.27 -0.03 11.85
N LYS A 144 -24.12 0.78 10.79
CA LYS A 144 -25.20 1.14 9.84
C LYS A 144 -25.50 0.07 8.80
N PHE A 145 -24.53 -0.78 8.43
CA PHE A 145 -24.68 -1.83 7.41
C PHE A 145 -24.27 -3.23 7.90
N PRO A 146 -24.82 -3.74 9.03
CA PRO A 146 -24.37 -4.99 9.64
C PRO A 146 -24.54 -6.22 8.73
N GLN A 147 -25.47 -6.20 7.76
CA GLN A 147 -25.64 -7.28 6.78
C GLN A 147 -24.47 -7.39 5.77
N LEU A 148 -23.72 -6.31 5.55
CA LEU A 148 -22.50 -6.33 4.72
C LEU A 148 -21.28 -6.79 5.53
N PHE A 149 -21.19 -6.36 6.79
CA PHE A 149 -20.00 -6.53 7.66
C PHE A 149 -20.15 -7.65 8.70
N ASN A 150 -20.86 -8.73 8.35
CA ASN A 150 -21.11 -9.91 9.19
C ASN A 150 -20.17 -11.10 8.92
N GLU A 151 -19.15 -10.96 8.07
CA GLU A 151 -18.18 -12.01 7.72
C GLU A 151 -16.76 -11.62 8.15
N ASP A 152 -15.93 -12.61 8.45
CA ASP A 152 -14.49 -12.43 8.71
C ASP A 152 -13.83 -11.64 7.56
N TYR A 153 -12.89 -10.74 7.88
CA TYR A 153 -12.19 -9.96 6.86
C TYR A 153 -11.43 -10.84 5.86
N HIS A 154 -11.80 -10.70 4.58
CA HIS A 154 -11.06 -11.19 3.41
C HIS A 154 -10.90 -10.07 2.36
N PRO A 155 -9.70 -9.89 1.76
CA PRO A 155 -9.43 -8.78 0.82
C PRO A 155 -10.32 -8.77 -0.42
N ASP A 156 -10.66 -9.93 -0.98
CA ASP A 156 -11.55 -10.04 -2.17
C ASP A 156 -13.03 -9.73 -1.84
N VAL A 157 -13.38 -9.54 -0.57
CA VAL A 157 -14.74 -9.23 -0.08
C VAL A 157 -14.85 -7.78 0.36
N TYR A 158 -13.81 -7.28 1.04
CA TYR A 158 -13.73 -5.92 1.59
C TYR A 158 -12.47 -5.21 1.04
N VAL A 159 -12.60 -4.58 -0.13
CA VAL A 159 -11.50 -3.92 -0.82
C VAL A 159 -11.30 -2.50 -0.27
N ILE A 160 -10.17 -2.26 0.39
CA ILE A 160 -9.75 -0.92 0.84
C ILE A 160 -8.60 -0.42 -0.05
N LYS A 161 -8.86 0.69 -0.76
CA LYS A 161 -7.88 1.41 -1.59
C LYS A 161 -7.60 2.79 -1.01
N ALA A 162 -6.38 3.29 -1.17
CA ALA A 162 -6.02 4.66 -0.87
C ALA A 162 -5.19 5.28 -2.01
N THR A 163 -5.21 6.61 -2.13
CA THR A 163 -4.15 7.27 -2.91
C THR A 163 -2.80 7.04 -2.25
N GLN A 164 -1.74 6.96 -3.05
CA GLN A 164 -0.36 6.76 -2.57
C GLN A 164 0.24 8.02 -1.89
N ILE A 165 -0.57 8.72 -1.09
CA ILE A 165 -0.27 9.96 -0.36
C ILE A 165 -0.51 9.70 1.13
N PRO A 166 0.49 9.89 2.02
CA PRO A 166 0.47 9.28 3.36
C PRO A 166 -0.80 9.53 4.19
N ARG A 167 -1.29 10.78 4.27
CA ARG A 167 -2.53 11.11 5.02
C ARG A 167 -3.78 10.36 4.55
N ALA A 168 -3.86 9.97 3.27
CA ALA A 168 -4.99 9.21 2.73
C ALA A 168 -4.87 7.72 3.08
N SER A 169 -3.67 7.15 2.98
CA SER A 169 -3.40 5.79 3.46
C SER A 169 -3.60 5.66 4.98
N ALA A 170 -3.08 6.61 5.77
CA ALA A 170 -3.33 6.66 7.22
C ALA A 170 -4.82 6.81 7.57
N SER A 171 -5.61 7.52 6.75
CA SER A 171 -7.07 7.57 6.90
C SER A 171 -7.72 6.23 6.63
N ALA A 172 -7.28 5.51 5.58
CA ALA A 172 -7.75 4.17 5.26
C ALA A 172 -7.41 3.15 6.37
N VAL A 173 -6.22 3.29 6.99
CA VAL A 173 -5.80 2.47 8.14
C VAL A 173 -6.65 2.79 9.37
N ALA A 174 -6.82 4.07 9.73
CA ALA A 174 -7.69 4.46 10.84
C ALA A 174 -9.14 3.96 10.66
N PHE A 175 -9.70 4.14 9.46
CA PHE A 175 -11.03 3.63 9.11
C PHE A 175 -11.12 2.10 9.19
N GLY A 176 -10.14 1.37 8.65
CA GLY A 176 -10.12 -0.10 8.70
C GLY A 176 -10.01 -0.65 10.13
N MET A 177 -9.22 0.01 10.99
CA MET A 177 -9.15 -0.29 12.43
C MET A 177 -10.52 -0.07 13.10
N GLY A 178 -11.23 1.02 12.75
CA GLY A 178 -12.58 1.26 13.24
C GLY A 178 -13.59 0.21 12.78
N LEU A 179 -13.61 -0.07 11.48
CA LEU A 179 -14.52 -1.01 10.82
C LEU A 179 -14.37 -2.44 11.38
N PHE A 180 -13.14 -2.92 11.53
CA PHE A 180 -12.84 -4.29 11.98
C PHE A 180 -12.45 -4.41 13.46
N SER A 181 -12.62 -3.35 14.25
CA SER A 181 -12.41 -3.34 15.70
C SER A 181 -13.11 -4.52 16.40
N GLY A 182 -12.40 -5.20 17.31
CA GLY A 182 -12.92 -6.34 18.08
C GLY A 182 -13.09 -7.67 17.33
N THR A 183 -12.87 -7.73 16.01
CA THR A 183 -13.09 -8.94 15.19
C THR A 183 -11.90 -9.91 15.14
N GLY A 184 -10.72 -9.46 15.59
CA GLY A 184 -9.47 -10.22 15.53
C GLY A 184 -8.89 -10.56 16.91
N ASN A 185 -7.55 -10.58 16.93
CA ASN A 185 -6.71 -11.05 18.03
C ASN A 185 -5.60 -10.05 18.41
N LEU A 186 -5.38 -8.99 17.62
CA LEU A 186 -4.23 -8.11 17.82
C LEU A 186 -4.48 -7.11 18.96
N GLY A 187 -3.54 -7.03 19.90
CA GLY A 187 -3.52 -6.05 20.99
C GLY A 187 -4.75 -6.06 21.91
N PRO A 188 -4.89 -5.03 22.77
CA PRO A 188 -6.05 -4.87 23.65
C PRO A 188 -7.35 -4.56 22.88
N GLY A 189 -7.26 -3.95 21.69
CA GLY A 189 -8.40 -3.67 20.82
C GLY A 189 -8.99 -4.90 20.12
N ARG A 190 -8.29 -6.05 20.19
CA ARG A 190 -8.64 -7.27 19.44
C ARG A 190 -8.82 -6.98 17.95
N ASP A 191 -7.90 -6.23 17.41
CA ASP A 191 -7.93 -5.77 16.03
C ASP A 191 -7.62 -6.91 15.07
N ARG A 192 -8.07 -6.72 13.82
CA ARG A 192 -7.89 -7.62 12.69
C ARG A 192 -7.07 -6.87 11.65
N ALA A 193 -6.03 -7.48 11.09
CA ALA A 193 -5.28 -6.82 10.03
C ALA A 193 -6.06 -6.86 8.71
N PHE A 194 -5.84 -5.85 7.89
CA PHE A 194 -6.50 -5.68 6.60
C PHE A 194 -5.54 -5.06 5.59
N ALA A 195 -5.81 -5.25 4.30
CA ALA A 195 -5.00 -4.70 3.22
C ALA A 195 -5.48 -3.30 2.83
N VAL A 196 -4.56 -2.34 2.78
CA VAL A 196 -4.73 -1.06 2.06
C VAL A 196 -3.83 -1.11 0.83
N THR A 197 -4.39 -0.96 -0.37
CA THR A 197 -3.62 -0.91 -1.63
C THR A 197 -3.69 0.46 -2.28
N SER A 198 -2.63 0.84 -3.00
CA SER A 198 -2.53 2.12 -3.69
C SER A 198 -1.86 1.98 -5.06
N GLU A 199 -2.51 2.51 -6.09
CA GLU A 199 -1.95 2.70 -7.43
C GLU A 199 -0.79 3.72 -7.41
N SER A 200 0.16 3.60 -8.34
CA SER A 200 1.35 4.47 -8.37
C SER A 200 1.02 5.94 -8.67
N ARG A 201 1.79 6.87 -8.06
CA ARG A 201 1.55 8.32 -8.13
C ARG A 201 1.40 8.91 -9.53
N ALA A 202 1.96 8.26 -10.55
CA ALA A 202 2.01 8.75 -11.92
C ALA A 202 0.82 8.30 -12.79
N SER A 203 0.12 7.22 -12.40
CA SER A 203 -0.86 6.50 -13.24
C SER A 203 -2.23 6.30 -12.60
N ASP A 204 -2.43 6.75 -11.36
CA ASP A 204 -3.70 6.68 -10.61
C ASP A 204 -4.78 7.62 -11.21
N ILE A 205 -5.34 7.24 -12.35
CA ILE A 205 -6.46 7.97 -13.00
C ILE A 205 -7.80 7.78 -12.28
N VAL A 206 -7.88 6.92 -11.26
CA VAL A 206 -9.13 6.60 -10.55
C VAL A 206 -9.30 7.48 -9.32
N LEU A 207 -8.26 7.66 -8.50
CA LEU A 207 -8.31 8.50 -7.29
C LEU A 207 -7.50 9.79 -7.40
N ARG A 208 -6.62 9.91 -8.41
CA ARG A 208 -5.80 11.10 -8.67
C ARG A 208 -5.87 11.59 -10.12
N PHE A 209 -7.01 11.42 -10.78
CA PHE A 209 -7.29 12.05 -12.09
C PHE A 209 -6.87 13.52 -12.14
N HIS A 210 -7.08 14.30 -11.09
CA HIS A 210 -6.66 15.71 -11.01
C HIS A 210 -5.14 15.93 -11.14
N ASP A 211 -4.31 14.99 -10.68
CA ASP A 211 -2.84 15.02 -10.78
C ASP A 211 -2.32 14.29 -12.04
N CYS A 212 -3.12 13.40 -12.65
CA CYS A 212 -2.80 12.75 -13.91
C CYS A 212 -3.28 13.56 -15.14
N CYS A 213 -4.30 14.42 -15.00
CA CYS A 213 -4.96 15.10 -16.12
C CYS A 213 -4.21 16.38 -16.54
N GLN A 214 -3.58 16.38 -17.72
CA GLN A 214 -2.73 17.49 -18.14
C GLN A 214 -3.54 18.71 -18.59
N ASN A 215 -4.66 18.51 -19.29
CA ASN A 215 -5.55 19.61 -19.69
C ASN A 215 -6.15 20.35 -18.49
N TYR A 216 -6.55 19.63 -17.43
CA TYR A 216 -7.06 20.23 -16.20
C TYR A 216 -6.00 21.09 -15.48
N LYS A 217 -4.74 20.66 -15.44
CA LYS A 217 -3.63 21.48 -14.89
C LYS A 217 -3.44 22.78 -15.68
N VAL A 218 -3.53 22.72 -17.01
CA VAL A 218 -3.41 23.91 -17.87
C VAL A 218 -4.61 24.83 -17.69
N PHE A 219 -5.84 24.28 -17.69
CA PHE A 219 -7.06 25.02 -17.36
C PHE A 219 -6.92 25.75 -16.02
N ARG A 220 -6.58 25.06 -14.94
CA ARG A 220 -6.44 25.67 -13.61
C ARG A 220 -5.38 26.76 -13.58
N LYS A 221 -4.19 26.51 -14.13
CA LYS A 221 -3.11 27.51 -14.20
C LYS A 221 -3.56 28.80 -14.93
N ASN A 222 -4.41 28.66 -15.96
CA ASN A 222 -4.92 29.78 -16.73
C ASN A 222 -6.12 30.48 -16.05
N GLN A 223 -6.94 29.74 -15.29
CA GLN A 223 -8.16 30.23 -14.65
C GLN A 223 -7.93 30.81 -13.25
N GLU A 224 -6.91 30.36 -12.52
CA GLU A 224 -6.54 30.85 -11.18
C GLU A 224 -6.40 32.39 -11.09
N PRO A 225 -5.73 33.09 -12.04
CA PRO A 225 -5.65 34.55 -12.03
C PRO A 225 -7.00 35.26 -12.23
N ALA A 226 -7.95 34.64 -12.93
CA ALA A 226 -9.30 35.19 -13.09
C ALA A 226 -10.11 35.02 -11.80
N VAL A 227 -10.01 33.86 -11.17
CA VAL A 227 -10.64 33.58 -9.87
C VAL A 227 -10.09 34.48 -8.77
N HIS A 228 -8.77 34.71 -8.72
CA HIS A 228 -8.18 35.66 -7.78
C HIS A 228 -8.83 37.05 -7.87
N LYS A 229 -8.97 37.59 -9.09
CA LYS A 229 -9.60 38.90 -9.35
C LYS A 229 -11.06 38.98 -8.88
N LEU A 230 -11.80 37.86 -8.82
CA LEU A 230 -13.15 37.83 -8.26
C LEU A 230 -13.15 37.89 -6.71
N LYS A 231 -12.09 37.39 -6.05
CA LYS A 231 -11.90 37.49 -4.59
C LYS A 231 -11.44 38.89 -4.17
N GLU A 232 -10.70 39.61 -5.02
CA GLU A 232 -10.07 40.90 -4.70
C GLU A 232 -11.01 41.95 -4.09
N PRO A 233 -12.22 42.24 -4.62
CA PRO A 233 -13.10 43.28 -4.05
C PRO A 233 -13.52 42.99 -2.61
N ILE A 234 -13.78 41.71 -2.28
CA ILE A 234 -14.15 41.28 -0.92
C ILE A 234 -12.95 41.40 0.03
N LEU A 235 -11.77 40.96 -0.44
CA LEU A 235 -10.55 41.05 0.36
C LEU A 235 -10.14 42.52 0.59
N ASP A 236 -10.39 43.42 -0.35
CA ASP A 236 -10.14 44.87 -0.18
C ASP A 236 -11.18 45.54 0.72
N GLU A 237 -12.46 45.18 0.61
CA GLU A 237 -13.53 45.61 1.53
C GLU A 237 -13.16 45.28 2.98
N ILE A 238 -12.79 44.01 3.23
CA ILE A 238 -12.41 43.51 4.56
C ILE A 238 -11.06 44.07 5.02
N THR A 239 -10.05 44.16 4.16
CA THR A 239 -8.75 44.79 4.52
C THR A 239 -8.95 46.24 4.98
N ASN A 240 -9.81 47.00 4.29
CA ASN A 240 -10.13 48.37 4.67
C ASN A 240 -11.04 48.45 5.92
N ALA A 241 -11.82 47.41 6.25
CA ALA A 241 -12.47 47.30 7.55
C ALA A 241 -11.46 47.04 8.68
N LEU A 242 -10.58 46.04 8.54
CA LEU A 242 -9.52 45.71 9.51
C LEU A 242 -8.61 46.92 9.81
N ARG A 243 -8.16 47.64 8.78
CA ARG A 243 -7.37 48.89 8.93
C ARG A 243 -8.05 49.92 9.84
N ARG A 244 -9.37 50.11 9.70
CA ARG A 244 -10.16 51.06 10.51
C ARG A 244 -10.46 50.52 11.91
N ARG A 245 -10.62 49.20 12.05
CA ARG A 245 -10.93 48.52 13.32
C ARG A 245 -9.71 48.47 14.24
N TYR A 246 -8.52 48.23 13.69
CA TYR A 246 -7.30 47.94 14.45
C TYR A 246 -6.17 48.98 14.33
N GLU A 247 -6.30 49.98 13.44
CA GLU A 247 -5.27 51.02 13.16
C GLU A 247 -3.90 50.46 12.70
N LEU A 248 -3.87 49.19 12.25
CA LEU A 248 -2.72 48.53 11.64
C LEU A 248 -2.80 48.62 10.10
N ASN A 249 -1.65 48.86 9.44
CA ASN A 249 -1.55 48.93 7.98
C ASN A 249 -1.53 47.54 7.33
N PHE A 250 -2.61 46.77 7.50
CA PHE A 250 -2.81 45.50 6.83
C PHE A 250 -2.83 45.64 5.31
N THR A 251 -2.35 44.62 4.61
CA THR A 251 -2.45 44.43 3.17
C THR A 251 -3.46 43.33 2.85
N ARG A 252 -3.87 43.22 1.59
CA ARG A 252 -4.72 42.11 1.10
C ARG A 252 -4.11 40.73 1.39
N GLN A 253 -2.77 40.62 1.34
CA GLN A 253 -2.05 39.40 1.69
C GLN A 253 -2.11 39.11 3.19
N ASP A 254 -1.97 40.13 4.05
CA ASP A 254 -2.10 39.97 5.50
C ASP A 254 -3.51 39.46 5.84
N THR A 255 -4.56 40.10 5.33
CA THR A 255 -5.97 39.68 5.49
C THR A 255 -6.20 38.23 5.05
N SER A 256 -5.66 37.85 3.88
CA SER A 256 -5.76 36.47 3.36
C SER A 256 -5.00 35.45 4.22
N SER A 257 -3.90 35.88 4.84
CA SER A 257 -3.06 35.03 5.70
C SER A 257 -3.65 34.88 7.10
N LEU A 258 -4.28 35.94 7.63
CA LEU A 258 -5.05 35.91 8.88
C LEU A 258 -6.32 35.07 8.74
N TRP A 259 -7.02 35.13 7.60
CA TRP A 259 -8.13 34.20 7.31
C TRP A 259 -7.64 32.75 7.22
N TYR A 260 -6.49 32.50 6.62
CA TYR A 260 -5.90 31.16 6.61
C TYR A 260 -5.49 30.69 8.01
N LEU A 261 -4.92 31.57 8.83
CA LEU A 261 -4.57 31.31 10.23
C LEU A 261 -5.81 30.97 11.05
N CYS A 262 -6.86 31.80 11.01
CA CYS A 262 -8.15 31.54 11.65
C CYS A 262 -8.66 30.12 11.35
N LYS A 263 -8.66 29.72 10.06
CA LYS A 263 -9.07 28.37 9.67
C LYS A 263 -8.19 27.27 10.26
N GLN A 264 -6.89 27.49 10.50
CA GLN A 264 -6.03 26.49 11.17
C GLN A 264 -6.22 26.49 12.69
N GLU A 265 -6.36 27.67 13.31
CA GLU A 265 -6.63 27.82 14.74
C GLU A 265 -7.96 27.15 15.13
N ALA A 266 -9.03 27.44 14.39
CA ALA A 266 -10.35 26.90 14.66
C ALA A 266 -10.46 25.39 14.35
N SER A 267 -9.79 24.88 13.29
CA SER A 267 -9.89 23.46 12.91
C SER A 267 -8.89 22.53 13.59
N LEU A 268 -7.70 23.01 13.96
CA LEU A 268 -6.61 22.18 14.50
C LEU A 268 -6.31 22.44 15.98
N LEU A 269 -6.63 23.63 16.49
CA LEU A 269 -6.35 24.03 17.88
C LEU A 269 -7.62 24.29 18.69
N ASN A 270 -8.80 24.28 18.04
CA ASN A 270 -10.10 24.73 18.58
C ASN A 270 -10.02 26.14 19.20
N VAL A 271 -9.15 27.00 18.65
CA VAL A 271 -8.98 28.41 19.03
C VAL A 271 -9.83 29.27 18.11
N THR A 272 -10.71 30.09 18.69
CA THR A 272 -11.69 30.92 17.96
C THR A 272 -11.64 32.40 18.34
N ASP A 273 -10.91 32.73 19.40
CA ASP A 273 -10.75 34.04 20.03
C ASP A 273 -9.46 34.79 19.59
N GLN A 274 -8.71 34.23 18.64
CA GLN A 274 -7.47 34.80 18.11
C GLN A 274 -7.65 35.36 16.69
N ALA A 275 -7.09 34.75 15.65
CA ALA A 275 -7.15 35.33 14.30
C ALA A 275 -8.57 35.36 13.72
N CYS A 276 -9.50 34.55 14.23
CA CYS A 276 -10.90 34.58 13.82
C CYS A 276 -11.67 35.79 14.37
N ASP A 277 -11.42 36.21 15.62
CA ASP A 277 -12.10 37.34 16.27
C ASP A 277 -11.75 38.70 15.63
N LEU A 278 -10.73 38.73 14.76
CA LEU A 278 -10.47 39.88 13.89
C LEU A 278 -11.63 40.18 12.92
N PHE A 279 -12.46 39.18 12.61
CA PHE A 279 -13.50 39.22 11.59
C PHE A 279 -14.89 39.08 12.22
N THR A 280 -15.83 39.93 11.78
CA THR A 280 -17.25 39.79 12.14
C THR A 280 -17.90 38.60 11.42
N PRO A 281 -19.03 38.04 11.91
CA PRO A 281 -19.74 36.94 11.26
C PRO A 281 -20.06 37.15 9.77
N SER A 282 -20.39 38.39 9.37
CA SER A 282 -20.61 38.79 7.98
C SER A 282 -19.33 38.81 7.13
N GLU A 283 -18.19 39.17 7.72
CA GLU A 283 -16.88 39.13 7.06
C GLU A 283 -16.40 37.68 6.94
N ILE A 284 -16.57 36.85 7.97
CA ILE A 284 -16.30 35.39 7.93
C ILE A 284 -17.14 34.70 6.85
N SER A 285 -18.46 34.98 6.81
CA SER A 285 -19.36 34.44 5.78
C SER A 285 -18.92 34.84 4.36
N SER A 286 -18.45 36.09 4.20
CA SER A 286 -17.92 36.59 2.93
C SER A 286 -16.59 35.93 2.55
N LEU A 287 -15.71 35.68 3.52
CA LEU A 287 -14.43 34.99 3.32
C LEU A 287 -14.63 33.51 2.97
N GLU A 288 -15.55 32.80 3.64
CA GLU A 288 -15.99 31.45 3.26
C GLU A 288 -16.45 31.44 1.80
N TRP A 289 -17.32 32.38 1.41
CA TRP A 289 -17.79 32.49 0.03
C TRP A 289 -16.67 32.71 -0.98
N THR A 290 -15.61 33.49 -0.67
CA THR A 290 -14.47 33.63 -1.59
C THR A 290 -13.67 32.34 -1.79
N ASP A 291 -13.67 31.43 -0.82
CA ASP A 291 -13.05 30.10 -0.96
C ASP A 291 -14.00 29.10 -1.65
N ASP A 292 -15.30 29.17 -1.38
CA ASP A 292 -16.33 28.40 -2.09
C ASP A 292 -16.38 28.74 -3.58
N LEU A 293 -16.21 30.01 -3.94
CA LEU A 293 -16.12 30.50 -5.32
C LEU A 293 -14.91 29.93 -6.06
N GLU A 294 -13.76 29.86 -5.39
CA GLU A 294 -12.54 29.23 -5.92
C GLU A 294 -12.73 27.73 -6.10
N LEU A 295 -13.35 27.08 -5.11
CA LEU A 295 -13.70 25.66 -5.12
C LEU A 295 -14.65 25.31 -6.27
N PHE A 296 -15.71 26.10 -6.44
CA PHE A 296 -16.70 25.98 -7.51
C PHE A 296 -16.06 26.11 -8.90
N THR A 297 -15.25 27.15 -9.09
CA THR A 297 -14.71 27.49 -10.41
C THR A 297 -13.59 26.54 -10.85
N LEU A 298 -12.69 26.16 -9.93
CA LEU A 298 -11.48 25.40 -10.25
C LEU A 298 -11.59 23.89 -10.01
N LYS A 299 -12.65 23.42 -9.33
CA LYS A 299 -12.83 21.99 -8.98
C LYS A 299 -14.27 21.48 -9.06
N GLY A 300 -15.26 22.37 -9.03
CA GLY A 300 -16.69 22.04 -9.11
C GLY A 300 -17.34 22.44 -10.44
N TYR A 301 -18.63 22.75 -10.38
CA TYR A 301 -19.49 22.98 -11.56
C TYR A 301 -19.19 24.22 -12.43
N GLY A 302 -18.21 25.05 -12.07
CA GLY A 302 -17.79 26.17 -12.92
C GLY A 302 -17.13 25.77 -14.25
N ASN A 303 -16.74 24.50 -14.43
CA ASN A 303 -16.33 23.95 -15.72
C ASN A 303 -16.56 22.44 -15.80
N ALA A 304 -17.02 21.92 -16.95
CA ALA A 304 -17.27 20.49 -17.14
C ALA A 304 -16.02 19.61 -16.96
N LEU A 305 -14.84 20.10 -17.38
CA LEU A 305 -13.57 19.37 -17.26
C LEU A 305 -13.22 19.03 -15.80
N ASN A 306 -13.66 19.86 -14.84
CA ASN A 306 -13.38 19.68 -13.42
C ASN A 306 -13.93 18.37 -12.87
N TYR A 307 -15.09 17.92 -13.37
CA TYR A 307 -15.76 16.70 -12.92
C TYR A 307 -15.71 15.57 -13.96
N GLN A 308 -15.72 15.88 -15.27
CA GLN A 308 -15.56 14.87 -16.33
C GLN A 308 -14.23 14.09 -16.22
N MET A 309 -13.15 14.70 -15.73
CA MET A 309 -11.90 13.96 -15.47
C MET A 309 -12.05 12.85 -14.42
N GLY A 310 -13.10 12.88 -13.59
CA GLY A 310 -13.42 11.86 -12.59
C GLY A 310 -14.20 10.64 -13.12
N VAL A 311 -14.54 10.59 -14.41
CA VAL A 311 -15.30 9.47 -15.01
C VAL A 311 -14.72 8.08 -14.71
N PRO A 312 -13.40 7.82 -14.70
CA PRO A 312 -12.84 6.51 -14.34
C PRO A 312 -13.21 6.03 -12.92
N LEU A 313 -13.50 6.96 -11.99
CA LEU A 313 -13.99 6.62 -10.65
C LEU A 313 -15.47 6.23 -10.67
N LEU A 314 -16.27 6.91 -11.50
CA LEU A 314 -17.68 6.56 -11.69
C LEU A 314 -17.82 5.19 -12.37
N GLU A 315 -16.95 4.89 -13.36
CA GLU A 315 -16.87 3.59 -14.01
C GLU A 315 -16.48 2.46 -13.03
N ASP A 316 -15.45 2.66 -12.17
CA ASP A 316 -15.04 1.68 -11.13
C ASP A 316 -16.12 1.48 -10.03
N VAL A 317 -16.91 2.51 -9.73
CA VAL A 317 -18.08 2.42 -8.82
C VAL A 317 -19.23 1.63 -9.46
N VAL A 318 -19.59 1.92 -10.72
CA VAL A 318 -20.65 1.21 -11.44
C VAL A 318 -20.27 -0.25 -11.66
N GLN A 319 -19.05 -0.52 -12.11
CA GLN A 319 -18.56 -1.87 -12.38
C GLN A 319 -18.58 -2.78 -11.14
N SER A 320 -18.23 -2.25 -9.95
CA SER A 320 -18.30 -3.01 -8.69
C SER A 320 -19.74 -3.36 -8.30
N MET A 321 -20.71 -2.48 -8.57
CA MET A 321 -22.13 -2.78 -8.40
C MET A 321 -22.61 -3.86 -9.38
N GLU A 322 -22.26 -3.78 -10.66
CA GLU A 322 -22.65 -4.82 -11.65
C GLU A 322 -22.02 -6.19 -11.33
N GLN A 323 -20.80 -6.22 -10.78
CA GLN A 323 -20.17 -7.43 -10.27
C GLN A 323 -20.94 -8.03 -9.08
N ALA A 324 -21.47 -7.20 -8.17
CA ALA A 324 -22.29 -7.65 -7.05
C ALA A 324 -23.71 -8.11 -7.48
N ILE A 325 -24.34 -7.43 -8.44
CA ILE A 325 -25.59 -7.89 -9.08
C ILE A 325 -25.37 -9.28 -9.67
N LYS A 326 -24.34 -9.43 -10.52
CA LYS A 326 -24.01 -10.70 -11.15
C LYS A 326 -23.77 -11.81 -10.11
N ALA A 327 -23.02 -11.53 -9.05
CA ALA A 327 -22.78 -12.51 -7.98
C ALA A 327 -24.07 -12.95 -7.26
N LYS A 328 -25.00 -12.00 -7.05
CA LYS A 328 -26.33 -12.25 -6.46
C LYS A 328 -27.22 -13.08 -7.38
N GLU A 329 -27.14 -12.89 -8.70
CA GLU A 329 -27.94 -13.63 -9.70
C GLU A 329 -27.38 -15.01 -10.04
N GLU A 330 -26.06 -15.17 -10.08
CA GLU A 330 -25.39 -16.48 -10.19
C GLU A 330 -25.49 -17.31 -8.90
N GLY A 331 -26.09 -16.78 -7.83
CA GLY A 331 -26.27 -17.47 -6.55
C GLY A 331 -24.96 -17.77 -5.84
N LEU A 332 -23.93 -16.93 -6.03
CA LEU A 332 -22.61 -17.15 -5.45
C LEU A 332 -22.65 -17.16 -3.92
N ALA A 333 -21.80 -18.00 -3.32
CA ALA A 333 -21.76 -18.14 -1.88
C ALA A 333 -21.31 -16.83 -1.19
N PRO A 334 -21.77 -16.56 0.04
CA PRO A 334 -21.23 -15.47 0.85
C PRO A 334 -19.71 -15.65 1.06
N GLY A 335 -18.98 -14.54 1.20
CA GLY A 335 -17.52 -14.54 1.25
C GLY A 335 -16.78 -14.84 -0.07
N THR A 336 -17.46 -14.94 -1.21
CA THR A 336 -16.80 -15.21 -2.52
C THR A 336 -16.94 -14.10 -3.57
N TYR A 337 -17.47 -12.95 -3.19
CA TYR A 337 -17.63 -11.77 -4.04
C TYR A 337 -17.47 -10.49 -3.23
N GLU A 338 -17.28 -9.36 -3.90
CA GLU A 338 -17.00 -8.07 -3.27
C GLU A 338 -18.26 -7.45 -2.66
N LYS A 339 -18.32 -7.35 -1.32
CA LYS A 339 -19.39 -6.67 -0.58
C LYS A 339 -19.13 -5.18 -0.37
N ALA A 340 -17.87 -4.74 -0.35
CA ALA A 340 -17.56 -3.32 -0.21
C ALA A 340 -16.26 -2.91 -0.89
N ARG A 341 -16.27 -1.74 -1.55
CA ARG A 341 -15.10 -1.06 -2.13
C ARG A 341 -14.96 0.34 -1.56
N MET A 342 -13.97 0.52 -0.68
CA MET A 342 -13.76 1.72 0.13
C MET A 342 -12.49 2.43 -0.31
N ARG A 343 -12.60 3.71 -0.68
CA ARG A 343 -11.54 4.45 -1.38
C ARG A 343 -11.20 5.76 -0.65
N PHE A 344 -9.94 5.95 -0.27
CA PHE A 344 -9.49 7.10 0.53
C PHE A 344 -8.57 8.03 -0.27
N ALA A 345 -8.96 9.31 -0.39
CA ALA A 345 -8.36 10.25 -1.33
C ALA A 345 -8.40 11.72 -0.85
N HIS A 346 -8.65 12.67 -1.76
CA HIS A 346 -8.52 14.12 -1.55
C HIS A 346 -9.83 14.87 -1.80
N ALA A 347 -9.89 16.17 -1.45
CA ALA A 347 -11.03 17.02 -1.82
C ALA A 347 -11.17 17.10 -3.34
N GLU A 348 -10.03 17.16 -4.03
CA GLU A 348 -9.83 17.07 -5.47
C GLU A 348 -10.25 15.71 -6.08
N THR A 349 -10.69 14.75 -5.27
CA THR A 349 -11.27 13.46 -5.70
C THR A 349 -12.76 13.41 -5.35
N LEU A 350 -13.09 13.66 -4.08
CA LEU A 350 -14.46 13.59 -3.55
C LEU A 350 -15.39 14.58 -4.26
N LEU A 351 -14.96 15.84 -4.45
CA LEU A 351 -15.83 16.90 -4.94
C LEU A 351 -16.15 16.74 -6.44
N PRO A 352 -15.18 16.47 -7.34
CA PRO A 352 -15.47 16.05 -8.72
C PRO A 352 -16.40 14.84 -8.81
N PHE A 353 -16.26 13.86 -7.91
CA PHE A 353 -17.16 12.71 -7.85
C PHE A 353 -18.57 13.08 -7.38
N SER A 354 -18.72 13.94 -6.37
CA SER A 354 -20.02 14.52 -5.99
C SER A 354 -20.68 15.29 -7.13
N CYS A 355 -19.89 16.00 -7.94
CA CYS A 355 -20.39 16.70 -9.12
C CYS A 355 -20.95 15.74 -10.19
N LEU A 356 -20.27 14.60 -10.43
CA LEU A 356 -20.75 13.52 -11.32
C LEU A 356 -22.02 12.81 -10.83
N LEU A 357 -22.34 12.90 -9.53
CA LEU A 357 -23.59 12.38 -8.95
C LEU A 357 -24.74 13.40 -8.96
N GLY A 358 -24.51 14.62 -9.47
CA GLY A 358 -25.52 15.68 -9.54
C GLY A 358 -25.88 16.31 -8.20
N LEU A 359 -25.03 16.19 -7.16
CA LEU A 359 -25.30 16.71 -5.82
C LEU A 359 -25.15 18.23 -5.76
N PHE A 360 -25.89 18.90 -4.88
CA PHE A 360 -25.86 20.36 -4.65
C PHE A 360 -26.34 21.24 -5.83
N LEU A 361 -27.11 20.68 -6.77
CA LEU A 361 -27.72 21.41 -7.89
C LEU A 361 -29.09 22.01 -7.54
N GLU A 362 -29.49 23.05 -8.27
CA GLU A 362 -30.80 23.70 -8.12
C GLU A 362 -31.60 23.66 -9.44
N GLY A 363 -32.84 23.16 -9.39
CA GLY A 363 -33.81 23.19 -10.49
C GLY A 363 -33.25 22.69 -11.84
N SER A 364 -33.18 23.58 -12.83
CA SER A 364 -32.73 23.29 -14.20
C SER A 364 -31.22 23.07 -14.35
N ASP A 365 -30.41 23.26 -13.30
CA ASP A 365 -28.95 23.06 -13.39
C ASP A 365 -28.56 21.62 -13.73
N PHE A 366 -29.40 20.64 -13.40
CA PHE A 366 -29.19 19.26 -13.82
C PHE A 366 -29.19 19.10 -15.35
N GLU A 367 -30.09 19.80 -16.06
CA GLU A 367 -30.09 19.80 -17.52
C GLU A 367 -28.85 20.52 -18.09
N ARG A 368 -28.34 21.55 -17.41
CA ARG A 368 -27.13 22.27 -17.84
C ARG A 368 -25.91 21.36 -17.76
N ILE A 369 -25.73 20.61 -16.68
CA ILE A 369 -24.59 19.68 -16.55
C ILE A 369 -24.70 18.48 -17.51
N GLN A 370 -25.91 17.99 -17.83
CA GLN A 370 -26.12 16.98 -18.87
C GLN A 370 -25.77 17.50 -20.28
N LYS A 371 -25.92 18.82 -20.51
CA LYS A 371 -25.50 19.55 -21.71
C LYS A 371 -24.03 20.05 -21.63
N GLU A 372 -23.30 19.70 -20.57
CA GLU A 372 -21.90 20.07 -20.29
C GLU A 372 -21.64 21.59 -20.20
N GLN A 373 -22.69 22.34 -19.88
CA GLN A 373 -22.64 23.80 -19.73
C GLN A 373 -22.18 24.19 -18.32
N PRO A 374 -21.36 25.24 -18.17
CA PRO A 374 -20.99 25.75 -16.86
C PRO A 374 -22.21 26.34 -16.15
N LEU A 375 -22.23 26.16 -14.82
CA LEU A 375 -23.24 26.77 -13.96
C LEU A 375 -22.85 28.20 -13.57
N GLU A 376 -23.81 28.97 -13.07
CA GLU A 376 -23.58 30.32 -12.55
C GLU A 376 -22.88 30.29 -11.20
N LEU A 377 -22.16 31.38 -10.88
CA LEU A 377 -21.38 31.49 -9.65
C LEU A 377 -22.32 31.50 -8.43
N PRO A 378 -21.97 30.84 -7.32
CA PRO A 378 -22.84 30.75 -6.14
C PRO A 378 -23.17 32.15 -5.57
N PRO A 379 -24.42 32.42 -5.15
CA PRO A 379 -24.84 33.72 -4.61
C PRO A 379 -23.98 34.23 -3.45
N LYS A 380 -23.75 35.55 -3.38
CA LYS A 380 -22.94 36.18 -2.31
C LYS A 380 -23.78 36.32 -1.03
N PRO A 381 -23.27 35.93 0.15
CA PRO A 381 -23.90 36.23 1.44
C PRO A 381 -24.33 37.70 1.55
N PRO A 382 -25.53 38.00 2.11
CA PRO A 382 -26.39 37.11 2.89
C PRO A 382 -27.36 36.24 2.05
N GLN A 383 -27.22 36.17 0.73
CA GLN A 383 -28.03 35.27 -0.10
C GLN A 383 -27.71 33.80 0.26
N ARG A 384 -28.74 32.94 0.29
CA ARG A 384 -28.55 31.50 0.47
C ARG A 384 -27.90 30.88 -0.77
N ARG A 385 -27.13 29.82 -0.58
CA ARG A 385 -26.43 29.05 -1.62
C ARG A 385 -26.41 27.57 -1.21
N ASN A 386 -26.67 26.65 -2.14
CA ASN A 386 -26.47 25.22 -1.86
C ASN A 386 -25.00 24.79 -1.94
N TRP A 387 -24.16 25.54 -2.69
CA TRP A 387 -22.73 25.24 -2.78
C TRP A 387 -21.94 25.85 -1.60
N ARG A 388 -21.61 25.00 -0.62
CA ARG A 388 -20.78 25.33 0.55
C ARG A 388 -19.63 24.32 0.69
N GLY A 389 -18.38 24.76 0.62
CA GLY A 389 -17.22 23.87 0.69
C GLY A 389 -17.01 23.18 2.04
N SER A 390 -17.60 23.75 3.09
CA SER A 390 -17.76 23.18 4.43
C SER A 390 -18.69 21.96 4.47
N GLU A 391 -19.66 21.88 3.56
CA GLU A 391 -20.59 20.75 3.43
C GLU A 391 -20.12 19.79 2.31
N VAL A 392 -19.84 20.32 1.11
CA VAL A 392 -19.47 19.56 -0.10
C VAL A 392 -18.20 18.72 0.08
N ALA A 393 -17.21 19.24 0.84
CA ALA A 393 -15.94 18.54 1.08
C ALA A 393 -15.22 19.05 2.36
N PRO A 394 -15.75 18.79 3.57
CA PRO A 394 -15.00 18.95 4.83
C PRO A 394 -13.81 17.98 4.92
N PHE A 395 -13.03 18.02 6.00
CA PHE A 395 -12.22 16.86 6.40
C PHE A 395 -13.10 15.63 6.64
N ALA A 396 -12.57 14.43 6.36
CA ALA A 396 -13.29 13.14 6.36
C ALA A 396 -14.64 13.07 5.60
N GLY A 397 -14.96 14.09 4.79
CA GLY A 397 -16.15 14.11 3.93
C GLY A 397 -16.19 12.89 3.01
N ASN A 398 -17.39 12.38 2.75
CA ASN A 398 -17.57 11.07 2.14
C ASN A 398 -18.85 10.95 1.29
N ASN A 399 -18.77 10.13 0.24
CA ASN A 399 -19.92 9.64 -0.51
C ASN A 399 -20.01 8.12 -0.30
N MET A 400 -21.16 7.63 0.17
CA MET A 400 -21.50 6.21 0.17
C MET A 400 -22.57 5.96 -0.89
N LEU A 401 -22.39 4.92 -1.71
CA LEU A 401 -23.41 4.44 -2.62
C LEU A 401 -23.71 2.98 -2.28
N VAL A 402 -24.93 2.75 -1.79
CA VAL A 402 -25.37 1.46 -1.25
C VAL A 402 -26.28 0.80 -2.26
N LEU A 403 -25.89 -0.37 -2.78
CA LEU A 403 -26.70 -1.18 -3.67
C LEU A 403 -27.57 -2.13 -2.85
N TYR A 404 -28.89 -2.04 -3.02
CA TYR A 404 -29.88 -2.93 -2.43
C TYR A 404 -30.43 -3.90 -3.48
N SER A 405 -30.68 -5.13 -3.05
CA SER A 405 -31.47 -6.12 -3.78
C SER A 405 -32.82 -6.29 -3.08
N CYS A 406 -33.90 -6.25 -3.86
CA CYS A 406 -35.28 -6.27 -3.37
C CYS A 406 -36.07 -7.46 -3.96
N PRO A 407 -37.21 -7.85 -3.37
CA PRO A 407 -38.03 -8.94 -3.91
C PRO A 407 -38.72 -8.57 -5.23
N ASP A 408 -39.11 -9.56 -6.01
CA ASP A 408 -39.63 -9.39 -7.38
C ASP A 408 -41.00 -8.65 -7.47
N ASN A 409 -41.65 -8.35 -6.34
CA ASN A 409 -42.86 -7.53 -6.28
C ASN A 409 -42.58 -6.02 -6.08
N SER A 410 -41.32 -5.61 -5.90
CA SER A 410 -40.89 -4.21 -5.89
C SER A 410 -40.86 -3.61 -7.29
N SER A 411 -40.94 -2.27 -7.39
CA SER A 411 -40.87 -1.54 -8.66
C SER A 411 -39.51 -1.64 -9.38
N SER A 412 -38.48 -2.13 -8.69
CA SER A 412 -37.23 -2.61 -9.28
C SER A 412 -36.63 -3.73 -8.42
N LYS A 413 -35.89 -4.63 -9.06
CA LYS A 413 -35.10 -5.69 -8.39
C LYS A 413 -33.87 -5.13 -7.66
N TYR A 414 -33.35 -4.00 -8.15
CA TYR A 414 -32.17 -3.33 -7.61
C TYR A 414 -32.35 -1.82 -7.50
N PHE A 415 -31.91 -1.25 -6.37
CA PHE A 415 -31.86 0.19 -6.12
C PHE A 415 -30.47 0.58 -5.62
N VAL A 416 -30.04 1.80 -5.93
CA VAL A 416 -28.90 2.46 -5.31
C VAL A 416 -29.39 3.61 -4.43
N GLN A 417 -28.91 3.66 -3.19
CA GLN A 417 -29.06 4.84 -2.32
C GLN A 417 -27.75 5.60 -2.30
N VAL A 418 -27.81 6.93 -2.38
CA VAL A 418 -26.63 7.80 -2.19
C VAL A 418 -26.71 8.51 -0.85
N LEU A 419 -25.63 8.40 -0.08
CA LEU A 419 -25.42 9.15 1.14
C LEU A 419 -24.22 10.09 0.94
N HIS A 420 -24.37 11.36 1.27
CA HIS A 420 -23.28 12.32 1.37
C HIS A 420 -23.05 12.69 2.84
N ASN A 421 -21.80 12.62 3.30
CA ASN A 421 -21.41 12.74 4.70
C ASN A 421 -22.32 11.88 5.61
N GLU A 422 -22.36 10.57 5.33
CA GLU A 422 -23.22 9.55 5.97
C GLU A 422 -24.75 9.73 5.85
N ARG A 423 -25.25 10.82 5.25
CA ARG A 423 -26.68 11.20 5.22
C ARG A 423 -27.33 11.03 3.84
N PRO A 424 -28.59 10.59 3.76
CA PRO A 424 -29.40 10.64 2.54
C PRO A 424 -29.32 12.01 1.85
N VAL A 425 -29.10 12.03 0.53
CA VAL A 425 -29.00 13.26 -0.27
C VAL A 425 -29.82 13.13 -1.55
N PRO A 426 -30.69 14.10 -1.90
CA PRO A 426 -31.50 14.03 -3.10
C PRO A 426 -30.63 14.10 -4.37
N MET A 427 -30.91 13.22 -5.33
CA MET A 427 -30.29 13.24 -6.66
C MET A 427 -31.30 13.77 -7.70
N PRO A 428 -31.03 14.90 -8.37
CA PRO A 428 -31.93 15.45 -9.39
C PRO A 428 -32.18 14.47 -10.55
N GLY A 429 -31.18 13.69 -10.94
CA GLY A 429 -31.31 12.64 -11.95
C GLY A 429 -32.23 11.48 -11.56
N CYS A 430 -32.55 11.35 -10.28
CA CYS A 430 -33.47 10.35 -9.72
C CYS A 430 -34.72 11.02 -9.13
N ASP A 431 -35.23 12.03 -9.84
CA ASP A 431 -36.45 12.78 -9.50
C ASP A 431 -36.41 13.44 -8.10
N ASN A 432 -35.20 13.79 -7.64
CA ASN A 432 -34.85 14.32 -6.31
C ASN A 432 -35.02 13.32 -5.13
N SER A 433 -35.08 12.02 -5.41
CA SER A 433 -34.96 10.95 -4.41
C SER A 433 -33.50 10.70 -4.02
N ASP A 434 -33.25 10.25 -2.78
CA ASP A 434 -31.96 9.68 -2.37
C ASP A 434 -31.80 8.18 -2.72
N VAL A 435 -32.91 7.51 -3.05
CA VAL A 435 -32.98 6.10 -3.49
C VAL A 435 -33.47 6.02 -4.94
N CYS A 436 -32.72 5.32 -5.80
CA CYS A 436 -32.94 5.31 -7.25
C CYS A 436 -32.91 3.89 -7.81
N PRO A 437 -33.83 3.48 -8.72
CA PRO A 437 -33.70 2.21 -9.44
C PRO A 437 -32.37 2.15 -10.19
N TYR A 438 -31.65 1.03 -10.11
CA TYR A 438 -30.25 0.97 -10.57
C TYR A 438 -30.07 1.30 -12.06
N GLU A 439 -31.00 0.87 -12.92
CA GLU A 439 -30.96 1.21 -14.35
C GLU A 439 -31.26 2.70 -14.60
N VAL A 440 -32.12 3.34 -13.80
CA VAL A 440 -32.41 4.79 -13.89
C VAL A 440 -31.18 5.61 -13.48
N PHE A 441 -30.45 5.16 -12.45
CA PHE A 441 -29.17 5.76 -12.08
C PHE A 441 -28.14 5.66 -13.22
N LYS A 442 -28.01 4.49 -13.86
CA LYS A 442 -27.13 4.31 -15.02
C LYS A 442 -27.54 5.18 -16.21
N GLU A 443 -28.83 5.21 -16.55
CA GLU A 443 -29.35 5.98 -17.69
C GLU A 443 -29.22 7.49 -17.50
N ARG A 444 -29.65 8.02 -16.34
CA ARG A 444 -29.82 9.47 -16.14
C ARG A 444 -28.62 10.17 -15.51
N ILE A 445 -27.80 9.47 -14.73
CA ILE A 445 -26.63 10.04 -14.03
C ILE A 445 -25.32 9.57 -14.68
N VAL A 446 -25.16 8.26 -14.94
CA VAL A 446 -23.88 7.74 -15.46
C VAL A 446 -23.69 8.02 -16.96
N ALA A 447 -24.63 7.57 -17.80
CA ALA A 447 -24.51 7.61 -19.25
C ALA A 447 -24.25 9.03 -19.84
N PRO A 448 -24.82 10.14 -19.32
CA PRO A 448 -24.52 11.49 -19.81
C PRO A 448 -23.07 11.93 -19.66
N HIS A 449 -22.28 11.25 -18.81
CA HIS A 449 -20.85 11.52 -18.62
C HIS A 449 -19.93 10.62 -19.46
N LEU A 450 -20.40 9.45 -19.93
CA LEU A 450 -19.61 8.48 -20.70
C LEU A 450 -19.35 8.89 -22.18
N LYS A 451 -19.79 10.07 -22.61
CA LYS A 451 -19.59 10.60 -23.97
C LYS A 451 -18.12 10.80 -24.33
N HIS A 452 -17.27 11.10 -23.34
CA HIS A 452 -15.84 11.35 -23.52
C HIS A 452 -15.04 10.44 -22.60
N ASN A 453 -14.02 9.77 -23.15
CA ASN A 453 -13.09 9.00 -22.31
C ASN A 453 -12.02 9.93 -21.70
N TYR A 454 -11.48 9.50 -20.55
CA TYR A 454 -10.45 10.24 -19.82
C TYR A 454 -9.25 10.66 -20.67
N ASN A 455 -8.71 9.77 -21.52
CA ASN A 455 -7.52 10.06 -22.33
C ASN A 455 -7.78 11.18 -23.35
N THR A 456 -8.96 11.22 -23.97
CA THR A 456 -9.37 12.29 -24.88
C THR A 456 -9.60 13.62 -24.16
N LEU A 457 -10.11 13.60 -22.92
CA LEU A 457 -10.30 14.79 -22.10
C LEU A 457 -9.00 15.37 -21.54
N CYS A 458 -8.05 14.51 -21.18
CA CYS A 458 -6.94 14.87 -20.30
C CYS A 458 -5.56 14.93 -20.95
N ASN A 459 -5.35 14.26 -22.08
CA ASN A 459 -4.14 14.46 -22.87
C ASN A 459 -4.21 15.82 -23.56
N LEU A 460 -3.09 16.56 -23.54
CA LEU A 460 -2.91 17.67 -24.47
C LEU A 460 -3.15 17.12 -25.87
N LYS A 461 -4.02 17.78 -26.65
CA LYS A 461 -4.01 17.57 -28.09
C LYS A 461 -2.58 17.81 -28.54
N SER A 462 -1.97 16.84 -29.20
CA SER A 462 -0.82 17.15 -30.02
C SER A 462 -1.27 18.22 -31.00
N GLU A 463 -0.59 19.36 -30.99
CA GLU A 463 -0.32 20.02 -32.25
C GLU A 463 0.36 18.95 -33.11
N GLU A 464 -0.41 18.33 -34.01
CA GLU A 464 0.19 17.81 -35.22
C GLU A 464 0.99 18.99 -35.78
N PRO A 465 2.29 18.83 -36.07
CA PRO A 465 3.00 19.90 -36.75
C PRO A 465 2.25 20.12 -38.05
N GLU A 466 1.59 21.28 -38.21
CA GLU A 466 1.09 21.70 -39.51
C GLU A 466 2.21 21.44 -40.49
N GLN A 467 1.91 20.77 -41.61
CA GLN A 467 2.91 20.19 -42.48
C GLN A 467 3.57 21.28 -43.33
N MET A 468 4.23 22.24 -42.66
CA MET A 468 5.05 23.32 -43.18
C MET A 468 6.02 22.70 -44.16
N SER A 469 5.66 22.82 -45.44
CA SER A 469 6.37 22.22 -46.55
C SER A 469 7.83 22.66 -46.51
N LEU A 470 8.76 21.78 -46.90
CA LEU A 470 10.20 22.08 -46.91
C LEU A 470 10.56 23.37 -47.66
N THR A 471 9.71 23.80 -48.60
CA THR A 471 9.78 25.08 -49.31
C THR A 471 9.63 26.32 -48.40
N SER A 472 8.87 26.25 -47.31
CA SER A 472 8.71 27.36 -46.34
C SER A 472 10.01 27.63 -45.58
N LYS A 473 10.60 26.60 -44.97
CA LYS A 473 11.88 26.69 -44.25
C LYS A 473 13.04 27.07 -45.16
N LEU A 474 13.04 26.59 -46.42
CA LEU A 474 13.98 27.06 -47.44
C LEU A 474 13.80 28.55 -47.77
N SER A 475 12.56 29.06 -47.81
CA SER A 475 12.29 30.50 -48.05
C SER A 475 12.82 31.39 -46.93
N GLU A 476 12.72 30.95 -45.67
CA GLU A 476 13.24 31.71 -44.52
C GLU A 476 14.78 31.64 -44.43
N MET A 477 15.37 30.45 -44.61
CA MET A 477 16.84 30.28 -44.61
C MET A 477 17.53 31.08 -45.74
N LEU A 478 16.86 31.26 -46.89
CA LEU A 478 17.37 32.10 -47.97
C LEU A 478 17.22 33.61 -47.71
N ARG A 479 16.40 34.03 -46.74
CA ARG A 479 16.24 35.46 -46.37
C ARG A 479 17.23 35.92 -45.30
N SER A 480 17.80 35.04 -44.49
CA SER A 480 18.72 35.43 -43.41
C SER A 480 20.18 35.64 -43.86
N GLN A 481 20.53 35.42 -45.13
CA GLN A 481 21.90 35.64 -45.66
C GLN A 481 22.22 37.12 -45.97
N ARG A 482 21.80 38.06 -45.13
CA ARG A 482 22.13 39.51 -45.25
C ARG A 482 22.51 40.19 -43.93
N SER A 483 23.35 39.52 -43.13
CA SER A 483 24.11 40.16 -42.05
C SER A 483 25.44 39.43 -41.85
N ASN A 484 26.57 40.14 -41.94
CA ASN A 484 27.89 39.58 -41.68
C ASN A 484 28.12 39.46 -40.17
N ASP A 485 28.22 38.23 -39.65
CA ASP A 485 28.65 37.93 -38.28
C ASP A 485 29.64 36.74 -38.30
N PRO A 486 30.90 36.89 -37.83
CA PRO A 486 31.92 35.84 -37.95
C PRO A 486 31.68 34.55 -37.16
N GLN A 487 30.74 34.54 -36.21
CA GLN A 487 30.68 33.51 -35.17
C GLN A 487 30.04 32.16 -35.61
N SER A 488 29.49 32.09 -36.83
CA SER A 488 28.89 30.87 -37.42
C SER A 488 29.90 29.82 -37.92
N THR A 489 31.15 30.22 -38.18
CA THR A 489 32.14 29.41 -38.91
C THR A 489 32.61 28.13 -38.21
N LYS A 490 32.40 27.99 -36.89
CA LYS A 490 32.84 26.80 -36.13
C LYS A 490 31.88 25.61 -36.15
N GLN A 491 30.66 25.72 -36.69
CA GLN A 491 29.74 24.58 -36.80
C GLN A 491 29.81 23.84 -38.15
N LEU A 492 30.30 24.49 -39.22
CA LEU A 492 30.33 23.88 -40.57
C LEU A 492 31.34 22.71 -40.69
N LEU A 493 32.43 22.74 -39.93
CA LEU A 493 33.47 21.70 -39.95
C LEU A 493 33.04 20.38 -39.27
N ALA A 494 31.96 20.38 -38.49
CA ALA A 494 31.47 19.18 -37.81
C ALA A 494 30.59 18.27 -38.69
N LEU A 495 29.99 18.80 -39.78
CA LEU A 495 29.10 18.03 -40.66
C LEU A 495 29.81 17.33 -41.82
N LEU A 496 31.00 17.79 -42.24
CA LEU A 496 31.68 17.32 -43.46
C LEU A 496 32.42 15.98 -43.32
N HIS A 497 32.46 15.37 -42.13
CA HIS A 497 33.13 14.08 -41.89
C HIS A 497 32.19 12.87 -41.79
N PHE A 498 30.87 13.03 -41.98
CA PHE A 498 29.88 11.96 -41.74
C PHE A 498 29.21 11.38 -43.00
N LEU A 499 29.68 11.71 -44.21
CA LEU A 499 29.08 11.25 -45.47
C LEU A 499 30.15 10.81 -46.50
N SER A 500 30.63 9.58 -46.40
CA SER A 500 31.47 8.96 -47.45
C SER A 500 31.32 7.43 -47.56
N SER A 501 30.46 7.03 -48.50
CA SER A 501 30.47 5.75 -49.25
C SER A 501 29.96 4.44 -48.58
N PRO A 502 29.55 3.43 -49.40
CA PRO A 502 28.50 2.47 -49.02
C PRO A 502 28.85 0.97 -49.20
N GLN A 503 27.88 0.08 -48.97
CA GLN A 503 27.96 -1.37 -49.30
C GLN A 503 26.63 -1.95 -49.80
N LEU A 504 26.70 -2.81 -50.85
CA LEU A 504 25.77 -3.81 -51.40
C LEU A 504 26.39 -4.26 -52.77
N LEU A 505 26.36 -5.49 -53.29
CA LEU A 505 25.62 -6.74 -53.05
C LEU A 505 26.51 -8.01 -53.29
N GLN A 506 26.17 -9.16 -52.63
CA GLN A 506 26.14 -10.56 -53.17
C GLN A 506 27.43 -11.24 -53.76
N LEU A 507 27.62 -12.57 -53.91
CA LEU A 507 26.91 -13.84 -53.54
C LEU A 507 27.85 -15.10 -53.64
N VAL A 508 27.36 -16.29 -53.20
CA VAL A 508 27.65 -17.69 -53.67
C VAL A 508 28.84 -18.56 -53.13
N HIS A 509 28.44 -19.72 -52.56
CA HIS A 509 29.01 -21.11 -52.46
C HIS A 509 30.37 -21.54 -51.83
N LEU A 510 30.27 -22.65 -51.04
CA LEU A 510 31.05 -23.93 -50.98
C LEU A 510 32.61 -23.90 -50.91
N GLN A 511 33.36 -24.89 -50.36
CA GLN A 511 33.14 -26.33 -50.15
C GLN A 511 34.13 -26.94 -49.09
N SER A 512 33.96 -28.24 -48.76
CA SER A 512 34.93 -29.30 -48.30
C SER A 512 36.45 -29.00 -48.14
N ASP A 513 37.28 -29.70 -47.33
CA ASP A 513 37.14 -30.75 -46.28
C ASP A 513 38.54 -30.97 -45.55
N PRO A 514 39.18 -32.15 -45.30
CA PRO A 514 39.73 -32.47 -43.97
C PRO A 514 41.26 -32.75 -43.91
N LYS A 515 41.77 -33.15 -42.72
CA LYS A 515 42.83 -34.20 -42.59
C LYS A 515 43.04 -34.77 -41.17
N VAL A 516 43.38 -36.08 -41.13
CA VAL A 516 43.83 -36.88 -39.97
C VAL A 516 44.87 -37.91 -40.47
N PRO A 517 45.95 -38.20 -39.71
CA PRO A 517 46.29 -39.59 -39.29
C PRO A 517 46.61 -39.64 -37.76
N ALA A 518 46.49 -40.72 -36.97
CA ALA A 518 46.69 -42.18 -37.13
C ALA A 518 48.18 -42.62 -37.18
N VAL A 519 48.68 -43.75 -36.63
CA VAL A 519 48.24 -44.78 -35.65
C VAL A 519 49.50 -45.62 -35.27
N GLY A 520 49.60 -46.27 -34.09
CA GLY A 520 50.33 -47.56 -33.96
C GLY A 520 51.41 -47.80 -32.87
N HIS A 521 51.03 -48.63 -31.89
CA HIS A 521 51.68 -49.89 -31.43
C HIS A 521 53.07 -50.04 -30.72
N LEU A 522 52.99 -50.76 -29.58
CA LEU A 522 53.98 -51.68 -28.93
C LEU A 522 55.09 -51.05 -28.03
N THR A 523 55.80 -51.77 -27.13
CA THR A 523 56.02 -53.24 -26.94
C THR A 523 56.15 -53.70 -25.44
N ARG A 524 56.31 -55.02 -25.24
CA ARG A 524 56.69 -55.85 -24.07
C ARG A 524 57.97 -55.42 -23.30
N SER A 525 58.35 -55.91 -22.09
CA SER A 525 57.78 -56.87 -21.09
C SER A 525 58.62 -56.94 -19.79
N ALA A 526 58.03 -57.35 -18.64
CA ALA A 526 58.62 -58.27 -17.63
C ALA A 526 57.61 -58.65 -16.51
N HIS A 527 57.79 -59.81 -15.86
CA HIS A 527 57.01 -60.28 -14.70
C HIS A 527 57.93 -60.67 -13.54
N TRP A 528 57.49 -60.49 -12.28
CA TRP A 528 57.81 -61.34 -11.13
C TRP A 528 56.65 -61.29 -10.09
N ASN A 529 56.56 -62.30 -9.23
CA ASN A 529 55.36 -62.58 -8.42
C ASN A 529 55.34 -61.89 -7.04
N ALA A 530 54.14 -61.54 -6.56
CA ALA A 530 53.90 -60.93 -5.24
C ALA A 530 52.55 -61.36 -4.61
N SER A 531 52.16 -62.63 -4.78
CA SER A 531 50.84 -63.18 -4.41
C SER A 531 50.59 -63.34 -2.90
N ASP A 532 51.60 -63.72 -2.14
CA ASP A 532 51.39 -64.33 -0.82
C ASP A 532 51.39 -63.32 0.33
N ALA A 533 52.22 -62.28 0.24
CA ALA A 533 52.29 -61.18 1.22
C ALA A 533 50.96 -60.40 1.38
N LEU A 534 50.01 -60.56 0.46
CA LEU A 534 48.70 -59.90 0.51
C LEU A 534 47.65 -60.67 1.33
N ARG A 535 47.84 -61.98 1.58
CA ARG A 535 46.89 -62.80 2.37
C ARG A 535 47.06 -62.60 3.88
N GLU A 536 48.28 -62.47 4.37
CA GLU A 536 48.59 -62.24 5.79
C GLU A 536 47.96 -60.93 6.28
N ARG A 537 48.31 -59.81 5.63
CA ARG A 537 47.88 -58.44 5.99
C ARG A 537 46.35 -58.25 5.98
N LYS A 538 45.60 -59.11 5.29
CA LYS A 538 44.13 -59.08 5.26
C LYS A 538 43.51 -59.74 6.50
N ARG A 539 44.18 -60.72 7.11
CA ARG A 539 43.72 -61.43 8.32
C ARG A 539 43.95 -60.62 9.61
N GLU A 540 45.03 -59.86 9.69
CA GLU A 540 45.29 -58.97 10.84
C GLU A 540 44.31 -57.79 10.91
N ARG A 541 44.00 -57.16 9.77
CA ARG A 541 43.03 -56.05 9.71
C ARG A 541 41.61 -56.49 10.11
N GLU A 542 41.20 -57.71 9.80
CA GLU A 542 39.95 -58.31 10.30
C GLU A 542 39.95 -58.46 11.83
N ARG A 543 41.04 -58.97 12.41
CA ARG A 543 41.17 -59.13 13.88
C ARG A 543 41.13 -57.79 14.61
N MET A 544 41.89 -56.80 14.15
CA MET A 544 41.89 -55.47 14.78
C MET A 544 40.55 -54.75 14.66
N LYS A 545 39.82 -54.89 13.54
CA LYS A 545 38.46 -54.33 13.41
C LYS A 545 37.48 -54.93 14.43
N LYS A 546 37.52 -56.25 14.65
CA LYS A 546 36.63 -56.92 15.62
C LYS A 546 36.97 -56.56 17.07
N ALA A 547 38.25 -56.39 17.41
CA ALA A 547 38.67 -55.88 18.71
C ALA A 547 38.18 -54.43 18.95
N ALA A 548 38.34 -53.55 17.97
CA ALA A 548 37.90 -52.15 18.08
C ALA A 548 36.38 -52.00 18.25
N MET A 549 35.57 -52.80 17.54
CA MET A 549 34.11 -52.77 17.69
C MET A 549 33.64 -53.28 19.06
N ALA A 550 34.33 -54.23 19.68
CA ALA A 550 33.97 -54.74 21.00
C ALA A 550 34.17 -53.71 22.13
N ALA A 551 35.18 -52.84 22.01
CA ALA A 551 35.52 -51.85 23.04
C ALA A 551 34.66 -50.57 23.02
N LEU A 552 33.97 -50.26 21.91
CA LEU A 552 33.20 -49.03 21.75
C LEU A 552 31.73 -49.13 22.19
N LEU A 553 31.18 -50.33 22.31
CA LEU A 553 29.78 -50.59 22.65
C LEU A 553 29.29 -50.06 24.03
N PRO A 554 30.10 -50.03 25.12
CA PRO A 554 29.64 -49.45 26.39
C PRO A 554 29.76 -47.92 26.44
N LEU A 555 30.57 -47.31 25.57
CA LEU A 555 30.81 -45.86 25.56
C LEU A 555 29.75 -45.09 24.75
N SER A 556 29.20 -45.68 23.69
CA SER A 556 28.03 -45.11 23.00
C SER A 556 26.78 -45.08 23.90
N ALA A 557 26.62 -46.06 24.79
CA ALA A 557 25.44 -46.19 25.66
C ALA A 557 25.33 -45.06 26.71
N LEU A 558 26.43 -44.53 27.23
CA LEU A 558 26.39 -43.36 28.12
C LEU A 558 26.19 -42.05 27.35
N ILE A 559 26.83 -41.89 26.18
CA ILE A 559 26.75 -40.65 25.40
C ILE A 559 25.34 -40.44 24.80
N TYR A 560 24.63 -41.52 24.44
CA TYR A 560 23.23 -41.46 24.00
C TYR A 560 22.22 -41.06 25.11
N SER A 561 22.66 -40.88 26.37
CA SER A 561 21.77 -40.42 27.46
C SER A 561 21.60 -38.91 27.56
N TYR A 562 22.33 -38.12 26.75
CA TYR A 562 22.23 -36.65 26.72
C TYR A 562 21.82 -36.14 25.34
N ALA A 563 20.60 -35.59 25.28
CA ALA A 563 20.01 -34.86 24.15
C ALA A 563 19.85 -35.65 22.83
N GLU A 564 18.90 -36.60 22.79
CA GLU A 564 18.05 -36.70 21.60
C GLU A 564 17.15 -35.45 21.54
N GLU A 565 17.49 -34.48 20.70
CA GLU A 565 16.52 -33.47 20.26
C GLU A 565 15.39 -34.19 19.51
N THR A 566 14.18 -34.19 20.05
CA THR A 566 13.01 -34.81 19.42
C THR A 566 12.77 -34.21 18.04
N PHE A 567 12.89 -35.02 16.99
CA PHE A 567 12.80 -34.55 15.60
C PHE A 567 11.48 -33.81 15.32
N ASP A 568 11.55 -32.49 15.18
CA ASP A 568 10.39 -31.65 14.89
C ASP A 568 10.29 -31.33 13.40
N VAL A 569 9.32 -31.95 12.72
CA VAL A 569 9.00 -31.69 11.31
C VAL A 569 8.72 -30.20 11.03
N ARG A 570 8.24 -29.42 12.02
CA ARG A 570 7.96 -27.98 11.85
C ARG A 570 9.22 -27.17 11.53
N GLN A 571 10.42 -27.62 11.94
CA GLN A 571 11.70 -26.99 11.56
C GLN A 571 12.15 -27.33 10.12
N HIS A 572 11.47 -28.26 9.46
CA HIS A 572 11.85 -28.87 8.17
C HIS A 572 10.88 -28.54 7.01
N VAL A 573 9.83 -27.75 7.22
CA VAL A 573 8.82 -27.41 6.18
C VAL A 573 9.24 -26.29 5.21
N CYS A 574 10.55 -26.00 5.09
CA CYS A 574 11.13 -24.96 4.22
C CYS A 574 10.44 -23.59 4.43
N THR A 575 10.12 -22.83 3.38
CA THR A 575 9.53 -21.48 3.46
C THR A 575 8.07 -21.44 3.96
N ALA A 576 7.49 -22.58 4.34
CA ALA A 576 6.24 -22.64 5.09
C ALA A 576 6.46 -22.58 6.62
N THR A 577 7.71 -22.58 7.11
CA THR A 577 8.00 -22.56 8.55
C THR A 577 7.46 -21.29 9.18
N ARG A 578 6.70 -21.40 10.27
CA ARG A 578 6.22 -20.26 11.07
C ARG A 578 7.39 -19.52 11.71
N TYR A 579 7.23 -18.24 11.96
CA TYR A 579 8.29 -17.42 12.56
C TYR A 579 8.62 -17.82 14.00
N ASP A 580 7.60 -18.18 14.79
CA ASP A 580 7.77 -18.62 16.17
C ASP A 580 8.61 -19.90 16.29
N VAL A 581 8.57 -20.78 15.29
CA VAL A 581 9.49 -21.92 15.17
C VAL A 581 10.85 -21.47 14.61
N ALA A 582 10.86 -20.67 13.53
CA ALA A 582 12.08 -20.35 12.79
C ALA A 582 13.10 -19.52 13.57
N LYS A 583 12.64 -18.55 14.38
CA LYS A 583 13.49 -17.69 15.22
C LYS A 583 14.34 -18.49 16.23
N ASP A 584 13.86 -19.67 16.63
CA ASP A 584 14.48 -20.51 17.66
C ASP A 584 15.36 -21.63 17.06
N ILE A 585 15.43 -21.75 15.72
CA ILE A 585 16.34 -22.68 15.04
C ILE A 585 17.78 -22.15 15.12
N PRO A 586 18.75 -22.90 15.69
CA PRO A 586 20.13 -22.42 15.79
C PRO A 586 20.79 -22.21 14.43
N GLY A 587 21.02 -20.95 14.06
CA GLY A 587 21.83 -20.58 12.91
C GLY A 587 23.31 -20.93 13.13
N ASN A 588 23.96 -21.56 12.16
CA ASN A 588 25.38 -21.93 12.23
C ASN A 588 26.27 -20.72 11.89
N TRP A 589 26.02 -19.59 12.55
CA TRP A 589 26.73 -18.32 12.38
C TRP A 589 27.86 -18.22 13.41
N SER A 590 29.05 -17.78 12.98
CA SER A 590 30.08 -17.35 13.94
C SER A 590 29.62 -16.10 14.67
N LEU A 591 29.78 -16.05 16.00
CA LEU A 591 29.47 -14.88 16.82
C LEU A 591 30.07 -13.61 16.18
N PRO A 592 29.26 -12.63 15.75
CA PRO A 592 29.77 -11.42 15.12
C PRO A 592 30.42 -10.50 16.16
N SER A 593 31.28 -9.61 15.70
CA SER A 593 31.85 -8.54 16.52
C SER A 593 30.73 -7.73 17.19
N SER A 594 30.82 -7.56 18.51
CA SER A 594 29.89 -6.72 19.27
C SER A 594 29.99 -5.26 18.80
N ILE A 595 28.84 -4.63 18.52
CA ILE A 595 28.75 -3.17 18.43
C ILE A 595 29.16 -2.61 19.81
N PRO A 596 30.04 -1.60 19.90
CA PRO A 596 30.44 -1.05 21.20
C PRO A 596 29.26 -0.42 21.94
N ASP A 597 29.15 -0.63 23.25
CA ASP A 597 28.03 -0.14 24.09
C ASP A 597 27.87 1.39 24.09
N THR A 598 28.91 2.12 23.67
CA THR A 598 28.90 3.58 23.51
C THR A 598 28.16 4.06 22.27
N CYS A 599 27.78 3.17 21.35
CA CYS A 599 27.20 3.51 20.06
C CYS A 599 25.66 3.41 20.07
N THR A 600 25.00 4.42 19.53
CA THR A 600 23.52 4.51 19.48
C THR A 600 22.98 4.22 18.09
N PRO A 601 21.87 3.48 17.92
CA PRO A 601 21.23 3.32 16.62
C PRO A 601 20.64 4.66 16.16
N ILE A 602 20.83 5.00 14.87
CA ILE A 602 20.34 6.25 14.25
C ILE A 602 19.50 6.03 12.99
N HIS A 603 19.53 4.82 12.39
CA HIS A 603 18.64 4.45 11.30
C HIS A 603 18.43 2.92 11.27
N LEU A 604 17.26 2.47 10.82
CA LEU A 604 16.90 1.08 10.63
C LEU A 604 16.21 0.92 9.26
N ASN A 605 16.75 0.03 8.42
CA ASN A 605 16.00 -0.57 7.34
C ASN A 605 15.55 -1.98 7.78
N LEU A 606 14.27 -2.28 7.58
CA LEU A 606 13.70 -3.60 7.86
C LEU A 606 12.95 -4.10 6.62
N VAL A 607 13.31 -5.30 6.16
CA VAL A 607 12.62 -6.00 5.08
C VAL A 607 12.06 -7.29 5.67
N ALA A 608 10.75 -7.51 5.55
CA ALA A 608 10.09 -8.71 6.06
C ALA A 608 9.24 -9.40 4.99
N ARG A 609 9.28 -10.73 4.99
CA ARG A 609 8.32 -11.58 4.27
C ARG A 609 6.96 -11.49 4.94
N HIS A 610 5.88 -11.66 4.18
CA HIS A 610 4.53 -11.71 4.77
C HIS A 610 4.40 -12.85 5.80
N GLY A 611 3.45 -12.69 6.73
CA GLY A 611 3.16 -13.69 7.76
C GLY A 611 2.56 -14.98 7.20
N THR A 612 2.27 -15.89 8.12
CA THR A 612 1.62 -17.18 7.85
C THR A 612 0.25 -16.95 7.21
N ARG A 613 -0.02 -17.68 6.12
CA ARG A 613 -1.15 -17.41 5.23
C ARG A 613 -1.86 -18.69 4.81
N ALA A 614 -3.12 -18.56 4.39
CA ALA A 614 -3.86 -19.67 3.80
C ALA A 614 -3.22 -20.15 2.48
N PRO A 615 -3.49 -21.41 2.05
CA PRO A 615 -3.14 -21.88 0.72
C PRO A 615 -3.82 -21.01 -0.35
N THR A 616 -3.18 -20.81 -1.50
CA THR A 616 -3.80 -20.03 -2.59
C THR A 616 -5.00 -20.78 -3.16
N LYS A 617 -5.98 -20.09 -3.77
CA LYS A 617 -7.16 -20.72 -4.42
C LYS A 617 -6.82 -21.92 -5.33
N LYS A 618 -5.69 -21.88 -6.06
CA LYS A 618 -5.16 -23.03 -6.82
C LYS A 618 -4.76 -24.21 -5.91
N LYS A 619 -4.00 -23.94 -4.83
CA LYS A 619 -3.54 -24.95 -3.87
C LYS A 619 -4.66 -25.52 -3.01
N LEU A 620 -5.69 -24.73 -2.70
CA LEU A 620 -6.94 -25.22 -2.11
C LEU A 620 -7.62 -26.25 -3.01
N LYS A 621 -7.69 -25.99 -4.33
CA LYS A 621 -8.17 -26.99 -5.29
C LYS A 621 -7.27 -28.23 -5.27
N GLU A 622 -5.95 -28.11 -5.38
CA GLU A 622 -5.04 -29.27 -5.37
C GLU A 622 -5.18 -30.16 -4.11
N LEU A 623 -5.49 -29.56 -2.95
CA LEU A 623 -5.77 -30.27 -1.69
C LEU A 623 -7.17 -30.91 -1.64
N ASN A 624 -8.17 -30.29 -2.26
CA ASN A 624 -9.50 -30.89 -2.41
C ASN A 624 -9.47 -32.05 -3.43
N ASP A 625 -8.73 -31.90 -4.54
CA ASP A 625 -8.48 -32.94 -5.53
C ASP A 625 -7.67 -34.11 -4.93
N LEU A 626 -6.80 -33.86 -3.94
CA LEU A 626 -6.11 -34.91 -3.19
C LEU A 626 -7.08 -35.78 -2.39
N ALA A 627 -8.12 -35.20 -1.77
CA ALA A 627 -9.11 -35.98 -1.03
C ALA A 627 -9.79 -37.00 -1.94
N THR A 628 -10.21 -36.58 -3.13
CA THR A 628 -10.81 -37.45 -4.15
C THR A 628 -9.85 -38.57 -4.60
N ARG A 629 -8.55 -38.27 -4.77
CA ARG A 629 -7.56 -39.29 -5.15
C ARG A 629 -7.26 -40.28 -4.02
N ILE A 630 -7.32 -39.84 -2.76
CA ILE A 630 -7.28 -40.74 -1.60
C ILE A 630 -8.51 -41.67 -1.61
N GLU A 631 -9.72 -41.14 -1.80
CA GLU A 631 -10.95 -41.95 -1.91
C GLU A 631 -10.85 -43.03 -3.00
N VAL A 632 -10.31 -42.71 -4.18
CA VAL A 632 -10.05 -43.68 -5.26
C VAL A 632 -9.01 -44.74 -4.87
N LEU A 633 -7.84 -44.33 -4.33
CA LEU A 633 -6.82 -45.29 -3.88
C LEU A 633 -7.38 -46.28 -2.84
N LEU A 634 -8.27 -45.81 -1.95
CA LEU A 634 -8.93 -46.63 -0.94
C LEU A 634 -9.99 -47.59 -1.52
N GLN A 635 -10.60 -47.24 -2.66
CA GLN A 635 -11.52 -48.11 -3.40
C GLN A 635 -10.75 -49.19 -4.16
N ASP A 636 -9.74 -48.82 -4.95
CA ASP A 636 -8.85 -49.76 -5.67
C ASP A 636 -8.30 -50.85 -4.73
N THR A 637 -7.86 -50.45 -3.53
CA THR A 637 -7.32 -51.34 -2.48
C THR A 637 -8.36 -52.37 -2.01
N LYS A 638 -9.64 -51.99 -1.90
CA LYS A 638 -10.74 -52.90 -1.52
C LYS A 638 -11.08 -53.86 -2.65
N GLU A 639 -11.16 -53.38 -3.88
CA GLU A 639 -11.48 -54.19 -5.06
C GLU A 639 -10.38 -55.25 -5.32
N GLN A 640 -9.12 -54.87 -5.13
CA GLN A 640 -7.95 -55.77 -5.21
C GLN A 640 -7.78 -56.69 -3.99
N LYS A 641 -8.63 -56.56 -2.95
CA LYS A 641 -8.59 -57.34 -1.69
C LYS A 641 -7.25 -57.27 -0.95
N LEU A 642 -6.58 -56.11 -1.02
CA LEU A 642 -5.30 -55.85 -0.35
C LEU A 642 -5.48 -55.62 1.17
N ALA A 643 -4.39 -55.74 1.94
CA ALA A 643 -4.44 -55.73 3.39
C ALA A 643 -4.55 -54.30 3.96
N THR A 644 -5.78 -53.85 4.20
CA THR A 644 -6.06 -52.48 4.71
C THR A 644 -5.45 -52.15 6.08
N GLN A 645 -4.89 -53.12 6.81
CA GLN A 645 -4.26 -52.93 8.12
C GLN A 645 -3.07 -51.95 8.08
N LYS A 646 -2.41 -51.78 6.93
CA LYS A 646 -1.31 -50.82 6.75
C LYS A 646 -1.78 -49.42 6.35
N VAL A 647 -3.04 -49.24 5.96
CA VAL A 647 -3.56 -47.94 5.53
C VAL A 647 -3.67 -47.00 6.74
N PRO A 648 -3.13 -45.76 6.71
CA PRO A 648 -3.22 -44.82 7.81
C PRO A 648 -4.68 -44.56 8.19
N ALA A 649 -5.04 -44.72 9.46
CA ALA A 649 -6.44 -44.67 9.92
C ALA A 649 -7.17 -43.38 9.53
N TRP A 650 -6.46 -42.23 9.49
CA TRP A 650 -7.03 -40.94 9.14
C TRP A 650 -7.46 -40.80 7.67
N PHE A 651 -6.97 -41.65 6.75
CA PHE A 651 -7.38 -41.62 5.34
C PHE A 651 -8.87 -41.93 5.16
N TRP A 652 -9.44 -42.79 6.03
CA TRP A 652 -10.80 -43.28 5.89
C TRP A 652 -11.84 -42.19 6.18
N GLY A 653 -12.43 -41.65 5.12
CA GLY A 653 -13.38 -40.53 5.22
C GLY A 653 -12.72 -39.17 5.41
N TRP A 654 -11.41 -39.06 5.15
CA TRP A 654 -10.71 -37.77 5.21
C TRP A 654 -11.37 -36.73 4.32
N LYS A 655 -11.50 -35.51 4.83
CA LYS A 655 -11.94 -34.35 4.08
C LYS A 655 -10.92 -33.24 4.32
N SER A 656 -10.44 -32.64 3.23
CA SER A 656 -9.62 -31.43 3.25
C SER A 656 -10.17 -30.43 4.29
N PRO A 657 -9.37 -29.98 5.26
CA PRO A 657 -9.76 -28.95 6.24
C PRO A 657 -10.23 -27.63 5.61
N TRP A 658 -9.96 -27.42 4.32
CA TRP A 658 -10.36 -26.25 3.55
C TRP A 658 -11.49 -26.56 2.54
N LYS A 659 -12.16 -27.71 2.64
CA LYS A 659 -13.31 -28.07 1.79
C LYS A 659 -14.44 -27.05 2.00
N GLY A 660 -14.84 -26.37 0.92
CA GLY A 660 -15.80 -25.27 0.96
C GLY A 660 -15.18 -23.87 1.02
N LYS A 661 -13.88 -23.71 1.30
CA LYS A 661 -13.20 -22.42 1.13
C LYS A 661 -12.96 -22.15 -0.37
N LEU A 662 -13.56 -21.08 -0.87
CA LEU A 662 -13.56 -20.69 -2.29
C LEU A 662 -12.69 -19.45 -2.59
N ALA A 663 -12.35 -18.68 -1.57
CA ALA A 663 -11.24 -17.73 -1.55
C ALA A 663 -10.00 -18.39 -0.91
N GLY A 664 -8.80 -17.82 -1.11
CA GLY A 664 -7.58 -18.44 -0.58
C GLY A 664 -6.28 -17.75 -0.99
N GLY A 665 -5.49 -17.38 0.01
CA GLY A 665 -4.18 -16.72 -0.11
C GLY A 665 -4.01 -15.54 0.87
N GLU A 666 -5.03 -15.26 1.67
CA GLU A 666 -5.13 -14.28 2.74
C GLU A 666 -4.19 -14.55 3.93
N LEU A 667 -3.91 -13.49 4.69
CA LEU A 667 -3.21 -13.56 5.97
C LEU A 667 -4.16 -14.15 7.03
N ILE A 668 -3.70 -15.18 7.75
CA ILE A 668 -4.47 -15.80 8.85
C ILE A 668 -4.06 -15.18 10.19
N LYS A 669 -4.86 -15.36 11.25
CA LYS A 669 -4.70 -14.63 12.53
C LYS A 669 -3.31 -14.85 13.14
N GLU A 670 -2.77 -16.06 13.01
CA GLU A 670 -1.40 -16.44 13.38
C GLU A 670 -0.35 -15.62 12.64
N GLY A 671 -0.54 -15.35 11.34
CA GLY A 671 0.36 -14.52 10.54
C GLY A 671 0.22 -13.02 10.78
N GLU A 672 -0.89 -12.58 11.35
CA GLU A 672 -1.07 -11.22 11.85
C GLU A 672 -0.34 -11.06 13.18
N GLU A 673 -0.49 -12.03 14.10
CA GLU A 673 0.21 -12.09 15.38
C GLU A 673 1.74 -12.18 15.17
N GLU A 674 2.23 -12.93 14.18
CA GLU A 674 3.66 -12.96 13.82
C GLU A 674 4.24 -11.55 13.56
N LEU A 675 3.55 -10.74 12.73
CA LEU A 675 4.02 -9.41 12.34
C LEU A 675 3.75 -8.35 13.41
N TYR A 676 2.62 -8.41 14.10
CA TYR A 676 2.31 -7.52 15.22
C TYR A 676 3.35 -7.66 16.33
N ASN A 677 3.69 -8.90 16.70
CA ASN A 677 4.73 -9.14 17.69
C ASN A 677 6.14 -8.80 17.15
N LEU A 678 6.40 -8.89 15.83
CA LEU A 678 7.65 -8.38 15.23
C LEU A 678 7.76 -6.85 15.32
N GLY A 679 6.65 -6.12 15.14
CA GLY A 679 6.58 -4.67 15.33
C GLY A 679 6.94 -4.27 16.76
N ILE A 680 6.33 -4.94 17.75
CA ILE A 680 6.64 -4.76 19.18
C ILE A 680 8.12 -5.03 19.45
N ARG A 681 8.67 -6.19 19.05
CA ARG A 681 10.08 -6.53 19.30
C ARG A 681 11.04 -5.58 18.60
N THR A 682 10.73 -5.13 17.38
CA THR A 682 11.54 -4.12 16.66
C THR A 682 11.61 -2.80 17.44
N ARG A 683 10.48 -2.31 17.95
CA ARG A 683 10.42 -1.11 18.79
C ARG A 683 11.22 -1.29 20.07
N ASP A 684 10.96 -2.37 20.80
CA ASP A 684 11.52 -2.61 22.13
C ASP A 684 13.03 -2.91 22.10
N LYS A 685 13.54 -3.38 20.94
CA LYS A 685 14.98 -3.61 20.68
C LYS A 685 15.74 -2.34 20.27
N PHE A 686 15.07 -1.37 19.63
CA PHE A 686 15.69 -0.13 19.15
C PHE A 686 14.92 1.12 19.62
N PRO A 687 14.63 1.29 20.92
CA PRO A 687 13.70 2.30 21.41
C PRO A 687 14.11 3.73 21.05
N GLN A 688 15.40 4.01 20.89
CA GLN A 688 15.93 5.33 20.51
C GLN A 688 15.40 5.80 19.14
N LEU A 689 15.10 4.87 18.22
CA LEU A 689 14.53 5.16 16.91
C LEU A 689 13.03 5.48 16.96
N PHE A 690 12.36 5.14 18.07
CA PHE A 690 10.91 5.23 18.25
C PHE A 690 10.54 6.08 19.48
N ASN A 691 11.28 7.16 19.72
CA ASN A 691 10.97 8.12 20.78
C ASN A 691 9.93 9.18 20.36
N GLU A 692 9.82 9.47 19.05
CA GLU A 692 8.93 10.49 18.49
C GLU A 692 7.52 9.95 18.18
N ASP A 693 6.56 10.87 17.97
CA ASP A 693 5.25 10.56 17.40
C ASP A 693 5.36 10.08 15.94
N TYR A 694 4.41 9.23 15.51
CA TYR A 694 4.37 8.79 14.10
C TYR A 694 4.26 9.98 13.14
N HIS A 695 5.24 10.10 12.23
CA HIS A 695 5.21 10.97 11.07
C HIS A 695 5.68 10.20 9.80
N PRO A 696 4.98 10.31 8.65
CA PRO A 696 5.27 9.51 7.44
C PRO A 696 6.59 9.85 6.71
N ASP A 697 7.13 11.06 6.90
CA ASP A 697 8.48 11.41 6.40
C ASP A 697 9.62 10.81 7.25
N VAL A 698 9.30 10.26 8.43
CA VAL A 698 10.26 9.64 9.38
C VAL A 698 10.10 8.11 9.38
N TYR A 699 8.86 7.63 9.47
CA TYR A 699 8.53 6.21 9.53
C TYR A 699 7.83 5.76 8.23
N LEU A 700 8.66 5.27 7.29
CA LEU A 700 8.23 4.85 5.96
C LEU A 700 7.91 3.35 5.92
N ILE A 701 6.61 3.02 5.85
CA ILE A 701 6.14 1.63 5.70
C ILE A 701 5.72 1.39 4.23
N LYS A 702 6.48 0.54 3.53
CA LYS A 702 6.20 0.09 2.15
C LYS A 702 5.72 -1.36 2.15
N ALA A 703 4.80 -1.71 1.25
CA ALA A 703 4.38 -3.09 0.99
C ALA A 703 4.15 -3.31 -0.52
N THR A 704 4.21 -4.56 -0.99
CA THR A 704 3.72 -4.87 -2.34
C THR A 704 2.18 -4.75 -2.39
N GLU A 705 1.61 -4.46 -3.56
CA GLU A 705 0.15 -4.44 -3.79
C GLU A 705 -0.58 -5.76 -3.47
N ILE A 706 0.15 -6.84 -3.21
CA ILE A 706 -0.43 -8.13 -2.82
C ILE A 706 -1.13 -7.98 -1.45
N PRO A 707 -2.45 -8.22 -1.33
CA PRO A 707 -3.19 -7.89 -0.11
C PRO A 707 -2.62 -8.48 1.18
N ARG A 708 -2.15 -9.73 1.17
CA ARG A 708 -1.53 -10.36 2.37
C ARG A 708 -0.22 -9.70 2.82
N ALA A 709 0.49 -9.03 1.93
CA ALA A 709 1.71 -8.28 2.25
C ALA A 709 1.37 -6.89 2.80
N SER A 710 0.37 -6.22 2.24
CA SER A 710 -0.20 -4.99 2.83
C SER A 710 -0.78 -5.26 4.23
N ALA A 711 -1.57 -6.32 4.41
CA ALA A 711 -2.07 -6.74 5.73
C ALA A 711 -0.94 -7.11 6.71
N SER A 712 0.17 -7.69 6.22
CA SER A 712 1.36 -7.94 7.05
C SER A 712 2.01 -6.63 7.52
N ALA A 713 2.07 -5.61 6.65
CA ALA A 713 2.59 -4.28 6.99
C ALA A 713 1.64 -3.51 7.93
N VAL A 714 0.31 -3.70 7.81
CA VAL A 714 -0.68 -3.17 8.75
C VAL A 714 -0.55 -3.84 10.12
N ALA A 715 -0.46 -5.17 10.19
CA ALA A 715 -0.21 -5.89 11.45
C ALA A 715 1.11 -5.43 12.13
N PHE A 716 2.19 -5.30 11.34
CA PHE A 716 3.47 -4.80 11.82
C PHE A 716 3.39 -3.36 12.35
N GLY A 717 2.75 -2.45 11.60
CA GLY A 717 2.57 -1.05 12.03
C GLY A 717 1.69 -0.90 13.28
N MET A 718 0.63 -1.71 13.40
CA MET A 718 -0.19 -1.81 14.60
C MET A 718 0.68 -2.19 15.81
N GLY A 719 1.53 -3.22 15.69
CA GLY A 719 2.43 -3.63 16.78
C GLY A 719 3.49 -2.59 17.11
N LEU A 720 4.10 -1.99 16.08
CA LEU A 720 5.15 -0.98 16.20
C LEU A 720 4.67 0.29 16.95
N PHE A 721 3.42 0.71 16.70
CA PHE A 721 2.84 1.93 17.30
C PHE A 721 1.70 1.66 18.30
N SER A 722 1.53 0.42 18.77
CA SER A 722 0.51 0.08 19.77
C SER A 722 0.73 0.85 21.08
N GLY A 723 -0.36 1.33 21.70
CA GLY A 723 -0.33 2.11 22.93
C GLY A 723 0.22 3.54 22.80
N ARG A 724 0.35 4.09 21.58
CA ARG A 724 0.96 5.41 21.31
C ARG A 724 0.08 6.41 20.55
N GLY A 725 -1.15 6.04 20.21
CA GLY A 725 -2.13 6.90 19.55
C GLY A 725 -3.33 7.19 20.43
N ASN A 726 -4.52 7.08 19.85
CA ASN A 726 -5.80 7.47 20.46
C ASN A 726 -6.98 6.67 19.87
N LEU A 727 -6.71 5.65 19.06
CA LEU A 727 -7.74 4.81 18.44
C LEU A 727 -8.03 3.59 19.32
N GLY A 728 -9.31 3.40 19.64
CA GLY A 728 -9.80 2.22 20.36
C GLY A 728 -9.21 2.02 21.77
N PRO A 729 -9.52 0.89 22.42
CA PRO A 729 -9.04 0.58 23.77
C PRO A 729 -7.59 0.06 23.80
N GLY A 730 -6.95 -0.17 22.65
CA GLY A 730 -5.50 -0.38 22.57
C GLY A 730 -4.67 0.92 22.50
N CYS A 731 -5.34 2.08 22.43
CA CYS A 731 -4.72 3.40 22.23
C CYS A 731 -3.78 3.39 21.01
N ASP A 732 -4.25 2.81 19.90
CA ASP A 732 -3.43 2.59 18.72
C ASP A 732 -3.33 3.86 17.85
N ARG A 733 -2.31 3.89 16.99
CA ARG A 733 -1.92 5.04 16.16
C ARG A 733 -2.15 4.71 14.69
N ALA A 734 -2.71 5.64 13.90
CA ALA A 734 -2.76 5.41 12.46
C ALA A 734 -1.41 5.67 11.80
N PHE A 735 -1.11 4.94 10.74
CA PHE A 735 0.13 5.07 9.96
C PHE A 735 -0.16 4.83 8.48
N ALA A 736 0.68 5.39 7.62
CA ALA A 736 0.57 5.19 6.18
C ALA A 736 1.34 3.94 5.72
N VAL A 737 0.65 3.02 5.04
CA VAL A 737 1.26 1.97 4.21
C VAL A 737 1.19 2.43 2.75
N SER A 738 2.30 2.40 2.02
CA SER A 738 2.33 2.66 0.58
C SER A 738 2.67 1.41 -0.21
N SER A 739 2.01 1.22 -1.35
CA SER A 739 2.38 0.20 -2.35
C SER A 739 2.78 0.83 -3.68
N GLU A 740 3.55 0.09 -4.47
CA GLU A 740 3.90 0.43 -5.86
C GLU A 740 3.33 -0.61 -6.82
N SER A 741 2.98 -0.15 -8.02
CA SER A 741 2.49 -0.99 -9.11
C SER A 741 3.55 -1.96 -9.60
N CYS A 742 3.16 -3.10 -10.19
CA CYS A 742 4.15 -3.98 -10.80
C CYS A 742 4.87 -3.38 -12.05
N ALA A 743 4.48 -2.19 -12.51
CA ALA A 743 5.26 -1.43 -13.49
C ALA A 743 6.40 -0.59 -12.84
N THR A 744 6.32 -0.33 -11.53
CA THR A 744 7.20 0.58 -10.78
C THR A 744 7.92 -0.08 -9.59
N ASP A 745 7.41 -1.20 -9.06
CA ASP A 745 7.98 -1.94 -7.93
C ASP A 745 9.20 -2.79 -8.34
N ILE A 746 10.32 -2.10 -8.56
CA ILE A 746 11.66 -2.68 -8.72
C ILE A 746 12.29 -3.10 -7.38
N MET A 747 11.55 -3.01 -6.26
CA MET A 747 12.09 -2.92 -4.91
C MET A 747 11.73 -4.12 -4.05
N LEU A 748 10.44 -4.38 -3.88
CA LEU A 748 9.88 -5.48 -3.10
C LEU A 748 9.33 -6.57 -4.04
N ARG A 749 9.00 -6.23 -5.29
CA ARG A 749 8.32 -7.12 -6.24
C ARG A 749 9.06 -7.38 -7.56
N PHE A 750 10.37 -7.09 -7.60
CA PHE A 750 11.26 -7.34 -8.75
C PHE A 750 11.13 -8.75 -9.36
N HIS A 751 10.81 -9.77 -8.56
CA HIS A 751 10.65 -11.16 -8.97
C HIS A 751 9.39 -11.40 -9.83
N ASP A 752 8.26 -10.73 -9.51
CA ASP A 752 7.06 -10.79 -10.35
C ASP A 752 7.16 -9.85 -11.56
N CYS A 753 7.88 -8.74 -11.43
CA CYS A 753 7.77 -7.63 -12.39
C CYS A 753 8.84 -7.70 -13.49
N CYS A 754 10.01 -8.31 -13.22
CA CYS A 754 11.04 -8.54 -14.23
C CYS A 754 10.65 -9.68 -15.20
N HIS A 755 10.23 -9.29 -16.41
CA HIS A 755 9.85 -10.22 -17.48
C HIS A 755 11.00 -11.17 -17.88
N ASN A 756 12.24 -10.67 -17.88
CA ASN A 756 13.43 -11.48 -18.18
C ASN A 756 13.70 -12.54 -17.09
N TYR A 757 13.45 -12.20 -15.82
CA TYR A 757 13.60 -13.15 -14.72
C TYR A 757 12.51 -14.25 -14.78
N LYS A 758 11.25 -13.89 -15.06
CA LYS A 758 10.19 -14.87 -15.36
C LYS A 758 10.53 -15.79 -16.54
N ALA A 759 11.13 -15.25 -17.61
CA ALA A 759 11.58 -16.03 -18.77
C ALA A 759 12.81 -16.92 -18.46
N PHE A 760 13.63 -16.55 -17.48
CA PHE A 760 14.69 -17.40 -16.93
C PHE A 760 14.11 -18.53 -16.07
N LEU A 761 13.24 -18.22 -15.11
CA LEU A 761 12.60 -19.22 -14.23
C LEU A 761 11.95 -20.34 -15.04
N LYS A 762 11.11 -19.98 -16.03
CA LYS A 762 10.44 -20.94 -16.92
C LYS A 762 11.39 -21.86 -17.73
N LYS A 763 12.66 -21.47 -17.89
CA LYS A 763 13.71 -22.32 -18.51
C LYS A 763 14.46 -23.16 -17.48
N GLN A 764 14.57 -22.68 -16.25
CA GLN A 764 15.35 -23.31 -15.18
C GLN A 764 14.53 -24.35 -14.40
N GLU A 765 13.22 -24.13 -14.21
CA GLU A 765 12.29 -25.03 -13.52
C GLU A 765 12.40 -26.50 -13.98
N PRO A 766 12.34 -26.86 -15.28
CA PRO A 766 12.41 -28.26 -15.71
C PRO A 766 13.77 -28.94 -15.44
N THR A 767 14.84 -28.16 -15.33
CA THR A 767 16.17 -28.66 -14.94
C THR A 767 16.23 -28.94 -13.44
N VAL A 768 15.61 -28.07 -12.64
CA VAL A 768 15.54 -28.18 -11.18
C VAL A 768 14.60 -29.31 -10.75
N ASP A 769 13.51 -29.56 -11.48
CA ASP A 769 12.59 -30.68 -11.19
C ASP A 769 13.24 -32.05 -11.47
N LYS A 770 14.00 -32.19 -12.56
CA LYS A 770 14.78 -33.42 -12.87
C LYS A 770 15.78 -33.80 -11.79
N LEU A 771 16.28 -32.85 -11.01
CA LEU A 771 17.16 -33.12 -9.86
C LEU A 771 16.40 -33.66 -8.63
N LYS A 772 15.08 -33.44 -8.56
CA LYS A 772 14.21 -33.94 -7.48
C LYS A 772 13.64 -35.32 -7.81
N GLU A 773 13.34 -35.60 -9.09
CA GLU A 773 12.68 -36.84 -9.54
C GLU A 773 13.26 -38.11 -8.88
N PRO A 774 14.58 -38.36 -8.83
CA PRO A 774 15.12 -39.59 -8.23
C PRO A 774 14.82 -39.74 -6.73
N ILE A 775 14.72 -38.62 -5.99
CA ILE A 775 14.38 -38.63 -4.56
C ILE A 775 12.88 -38.80 -4.36
N LEU A 776 12.07 -38.14 -5.20
CA LEU A 776 10.62 -38.29 -5.16
C LEU A 776 10.19 -39.71 -5.53
N ASP A 777 10.86 -40.36 -6.48
CA ASP A 777 10.60 -41.75 -6.86
C ASP A 777 11.09 -42.74 -5.78
N GLU A 778 12.28 -42.52 -5.19
CA GLU A 778 12.78 -43.28 -4.04
C GLU A 778 11.78 -43.25 -2.87
N ILE A 779 11.17 -42.09 -2.59
CA ILE A 779 10.17 -41.90 -1.53
C ILE A 779 8.81 -42.49 -1.95
N THR A 780 8.38 -42.32 -3.20
CA THR A 780 7.13 -42.91 -3.73
C THR A 780 7.14 -44.43 -3.56
N ASP A 781 8.23 -45.10 -3.97
CA ASP A 781 8.33 -46.55 -3.86
C ASP A 781 8.50 -47.05 -2.42
N LYS A 782 9.01 -46.23 -1.49
CA LYS A 782 8.98 -46.55 -0.05
C LYS A 782 7.57 -46.47 0.51
N LEU A 783 6.82 -45.40 0.22
CA LEU A 783 5.45 -45.25 0.75
C LEU A 783 4.48 -46.27 0.13
N ARG A 784 4.61 -46.60 -1.16
CA ARG A 784 3.89 -47.73 -1.81
C ARG A 784 4.05 -49.03 -1.03
N ARG A 785 5.28 -49.41 -0.69
CA ARG A 785 5.60 -50.64 0.06
C ARG A 785 5.24 -50.58 1.55
N ARG A 786 5.25 -49.38 2.14
CA ARG A 786 4.90 -49.16 3.56
C ARG A 786 3.40 -49.27 3.81
N TYR A 787 2.60 -48.68 2.93
CA TYR A 787 1.15 -48.50 3.11
C TYR A 787 0.27 -49.39 2.21
N GLU A 788 0.86 -50.12 1.26
CA GLU A 788 0.18 -50.96 0.26
C GLU A 788 -0.82 -50.19 -0.64
N LEU A 789 -0.58 -48.88 -0.81
CA LEU A 789 -1.33 -47.99 -1.70
C LEU A 789 -0.51 -47.61 -2.94
N ASN A 790 -1.13 -47.61 -4.12
CA ASN A 790 -0.47 -47.27 -5.39
C ASN A 790 -0.29 -45.76 -5.60
N PHE A 791 0.38 -45.07 -4.67
CA PHE A 791 0.65 -43.63 -4.77
C PHE A 791 1.34 -43.25 -6.08
N THR A 792 0.97 -42.10 -6.64
CA THR A 792 1.73 -41.43 -7.70
C THR A 792 2.71 -40.41 -7.11
N ARG A 793 3.69 -39.97 -7.91
CA ARG A 793 4.59 -38.86 -7.53
C ARG A 793 3.83 -37.58 -7.19
N GLN A 794 2.69 -37.32 -7.86
CA GLN A 794 1.80 -36.19 -7.56
C GLN A 794 1.15 -36.32 -6.18
N ASP A 795 0.87 -37.54 -5.71
CA ASP A 795 0.31 -37.77 -4.37
C ASP A 795 1.35 -37.55 -3.30
N ILE A 796 2.59 -38.02 -3.49
CA ILE A 796 3.71 -37.70 -2.58
C ILE A 796 3.93 -36.18 -2.48
N TYR A 797 3.93 -35.46 -3.60
CA TYR A 797 4.01 -34.00 -3.60
C TYR A 797 2.81 -33.35 -2.89
N SER A 798 1.59 -33.86 -3.10
CA SER A 798 0.37 -33.32 -2.48
C SER A 798 0.29 -33.60 -0.98
N LEU A 799 0.73 -34.79 -0.53
CA LEU A 799 0.81 -35.20 0.87
C LEU A 799 1.93 -34.46 1.62
N TRP A 800 3.08 -34.24 0.97
CA TRP A 800 4.11 -33.36 1.53
C TRP A 800 3.62 -31.92 1.62
N TYR A 801 2.91 -31.40 0.61
CA TYR A 801 2.31 -30.07 0.69
C TYR A 801 1.25 -29.97 1.81
N LEU A 802 0.41 -31.00 1.98
CA LEU A 802 -0.54 -31.12 3.07
C LEU A 802 0.15 -31.11 4.44
N CYS A 803 1.20 -31.93 4.65
CA CYS A 803 2.02 -31.90 5.86
C CYS A 803 2.52 -30.48 6.16
N LYS A 804 3.03 -29.77 5.16
CA LYS A 804 3.47 -28.37 5.32
C LYS A 804 2.34 -27.41 5.71
N GLN A 805 1.07 -27.69 5.34
CA GLN A 805 -0.07 -26.88 5.78
C GLN A 805 -0.58 -27.31 7.18
N GLU A 806 -0.57 -28.60 7.50
CA GLU A 806 -0.92 -29.11 8.83
C GLU A 806 0.06 -28.59 9.89
N ALA A 807 1.36 -28.70 9.64
CA ALA A 807 2.42 -28.26 10.54
C ALA A 807 2.38 -26.74 10.81
N SER A 808 2.13 -25.93 9.78
CA SER A 808 2.24 -24.47 9.89
C SER A 808 0.92 -23.75 10.14
N LEU A 809 -0.22 -24.26 9.64
CA LEU A 809 -1.53 -23.61 9.78
C LEU A 809 -2.40 -24.24 10.88
N LEU A 810 -2.17 -25.52 11.21
CA LEU A 810 -2.98 -26.26 12.19
C LEU A 810 -2.16 -26.72 13.41
N ASN A 811 -0.83 -26.50 13.41
CA ASN A 811 0.14 -27.03 14.38
C ASN A 811 0.03 -28.57 14.57
N LYS A 812 -0.30 -29.29 13.49
CA LYS A 812 -0.49 -30.75 13.47
C LYS A 812 0.65 -31.47 12.75
N THR A 813 1.05 -32.61 13.27
CA THR A 813 2.16 -33.42 12.76
C THR A 813 1.81 -34.93 12.72
N ASP A 814 0.64 -35.29 13.23
CA ASP A 814 0.11 -36.65 13.43
C ASP A 814 -0.56 -37.26 12.18
N GLN A 815 -0.85 -36.45 11.16
CA GLN A 815 -1.59 -36.88 9.97
C GLN A 815 -0.69 -37.07 8.73
N ALA A 816 -0.55 -36.06 7.87
CA ALA A 816 0.24 -36.19 6.64
C ALA A 816 1.75 -36.18 6.89
N CYS A 817 2.22 -35.50 7.93
CA CYS A 817 3.64 -35.53 8.29
C CYS A 817 4.08 -36.90 8.82
N ALA A 818 3.24 -37.57 9.62
CA ALA A 818 3.48 -38.91 10.15
C ALA A 818 3.61 -40.01 9.08
N LEU A 819 3.26 -39.73 7.82
CA LEU A 819 3.47 -40.66 6.71
C LEU A 819 4.96 -40.88 6.39
N PHE A 820 5.81 -39.90 6.73
CA PHE A 820 7.21 -39.82 6.37
C PHE A 820 8.10 -40.03 7.60
N THR A 821 9.16 -40.82 7.46
CA THR A 821 10.19 -40.93 8.51
C THR A 821 11.06 -39.66 8.57
N PRO A 822 11.76 -39.38 9.70
CA PRO A 822 12.64 -38.20 9.83
C PRO A 822 13.67 -38.02 8.70
N SER A 823 14.18 -39.13 8.15
CA SER A 823 15.10 -39.11 7.01
C SER A 823 14.39 -38.79 5.68
N GLU A 824 13.16 -39.25 5.48
CA GLU A 824 12.33 -38.91 4.32
C GLU A 824 11.86 -37.44 4.36
N VAL A 825 11.45 -36.95 5.54
CA VAL A 825 11.18 -35.52 5.77
C VAL A 825 12.43 -34.68 5.45
N SER A 826 13.61 -35.11 5.93
CA SER A 826 14.87 -34.41 5.65
C SER A 826 15.24 -34.39 4.17
N LEU A 827 14.85 -35.41 3.39
CA LEU A 827 15.02 -35.47 1.94
C LEU A 827 14.01 -34.58 1.20
N LEU A 828 12.74 -34.59 1.61
CA LEU A 828 11.70 -33.71 1.03
C LEU A 828 12.01 -32.24 1.28
N ALA A 829 12.41 -31.89 2.50
CA ALA A 829 12.94 -30.58 2.87
C ALA A 829 14.13 -30.18 1.98
N TRP A 830 15.05 -31.11 1.70
CA TRP A 830 16.16 -30.86 0.78
C TRP A 830 15.69 -30.63 -0.67
N THR A 831 14.61 -31.26 -1.15
CA THR A 831 14.07 -30.99 -2.50
C THR A 831 13.39 -29.62 -2.62
N ASP A 832 12.74 -29.13 -1.56
CA ASP A 832 12.24 -27.74 -1.51
C ASP A 832 13.42 -26.75 -1.42
N ASP A 833 14.40 -27.03 -0.56
CA ASP A 833 15.58 -26.18 -0.39
C ASP A 833 16.41 -26.10 -1.68
N LEU A 834 16.59 -27.20 -2.42
CA LEU A 834 17.24 -27.20 -3.74
C LEU A 834 16.47 -26.33 -4.74
N GLN A 835 15.14 -26.36 -4.73
CA GLN A 835 14.33 -25.51 -5.60
C GLN A 835 14.57 -24.04 -5.28
N LEU A 836 14.43 -23.66 -4.01
CA LEU A 836 14.59 -22.29 -3.55
C LEU A 836 16.03 -21.81 -3.84
N PHE A 837 17.05 -22.63 -3.59
CA PHE A 837 18.45 -22.28 -3.88
C PHE A 837 18.70 -22.01 -5.37
N MET A 838 18.16 -22.84 -6.26
CA MET A 838 18.41 -22.74 -7.71
C MET A 838 17.60 -21.65 -8.42
N LEU A 839 16.38 -21.39 -7.97
CA LEU A 839 15.45 -20.45 -8.63
C LEU A 839 15.45 -19.06 -7.99
N GLU A 840 15.64 -18.97 -6.68
CA GLU A 840 15.47 -17.73 -5.89
C GLU A 840 16.74 -17.36 -5.09
N GLY A 841 17.60 -18.34 -4.76
CA GLY A 841 18.87 -18.18 -4.04
C GLY A 841 20.12 -18.18 -4.93
N TYR A 842 21.28 -18.50 -4.34
CA TYR A 842 22.60 -18.35 -4.98
C TYR A 842 22.89 -19.25 -6.20
N GLY A 843 22.03 -20.24 -6.51
CA GLY A 843 22.22 -21.16 -7.64
C GLY A 843 22.13 -20.52 -9.03
N ASN A 844 21.76 -19.24 -9.12
CA ASN A 844 22.07 -18.42 -10.29
C ASN A 844 22.43 -16.98 -9.89
N ALA A 845 23.40 -16.38 -10.57
CA ALA A 845 23.82 -15.00 -10.32
C ALA A 845 22.74 -13.95 -10.63
N LEU A 846 21.74 -14.28 -11.46
CA LEU A 846 20.61 -13.38 -11.71
C LEU A 846 19.73 -13.22 -10.45
N ASN A 847 19.50 -14.30 -9.71
CA ASN A 847 18.54 -14.35 -8.60
C ASN A 847 18.83 -13.28 -7.54
N TYR A 848 20.03 -13.32 -6.93
CA TYR A 848 20.43 -12.33 -5.92
C TYR A 848 20.67 -10.94 -6.52
N ARG A 849 21.02 -10.83 -7.82
CA ARG A 849 21.17 -9.54 -8.50
C ARG A 849 19.85 -8.80 -8.70
N MET A 850 18.71 -9.50 -8.73
CA MET A 850 17.40 -8.85 -8.80
C MET A 850 17.09 -8.04 -7.52
N GLY A 851 17.67 -8.38 -6.37
CA GLY A 851 17.54 -7.63 -5.11
C GLY A 851 18.47 -6.41 -4.99
N VAL A 852 19.32 -6.14 -5.98
CA VAL A 852 20.28 -5.02 -5.93
C VAL A 852 19.61 -3.65 -5.80
N PRO A 853 18.49 -3.31 -6.49
CA PRO A 853 17.82 -2.02 -6.27
C PRO A 853 17.35 -1.82 -4.83
N LEU A 854 16.89 -2.89 -4.17
CA LEU A 854 16.51 -2.85 -2.75
C LEU A 854 17.73 -2.54 -1.86
N LEU A 855 18.85 -3.22 -2.09
CA LEU A 855 20.10 -2.93 -1.40
C LEU A 855 20.57 -1.49 -1.67
N GLN A 856 20.35 -0.94 -2.86
CA GLN A 856 20.67 0.46 -3.17
C GLN A 856 19.81 1.46 -2.40
N ASP A 857 18.50 1.26 -2.24
CA ASP A 857 17.63 2.14 -1.43
C ASP A 857 17.97 2.02 0.07
N VAL A 858 18.32 0.82 0.55
CA VAL A 858 18.82 0.58 1.92
C VAL A 858 20.15 1.29 2.18
N VAL A 859 21.10 1.22 1.24
CA VAL A 859 22.37 1.95 1.33
C VAL A 859 22.14 3.44 1.17
N GLN A 860 21.26 3.88 0.27
CA GLN A 860 21.00 5.29 0.01
C GLN A 860 20.22 5.95 1.16
N SER A 861 19.34 5.23 1.86
CA SER A 861 18.66 5.71 3.06
C SER A 861 19.60 5.76 4.27
N MET A 862 20.50 4.79 4.42
CA MET A 862 21.61 4.89 5.36
C MET A 862 22.54 6.06 5.02
N GLU A 863 22.94 6.23 3.76
CA GLU A 863 23.69 7.39 3.31
C GLU A 863 22.91 8.69 3.56
N GLN A 864 21.58 8.73 3.44
CA GLN A 864 20.79 9.92 3.76
C GLN A 864 20.74 10.22 5.28
N ALA A 865 20.65 9.18 6.12
CA ALA A 865 20.78 9.32 7.57
C ALA A 865 22.20 9.72 7.99
N ILE A 866 23.22 9.26 7.26
CA ILE A 866 24.60 9.74 7.39
C ILE A 866 24.72 11.16 6.83
N LYS A 867 24.09 11.55 5.72
CA LYS A 867 24.14 12.91 5.08
C LYS A 867 23.41 14.00 5.85
N ALA A 868 22.39 13.64 6.62
CA ALA A 868 21.89 14.48 7.72
C ALA A 868 22.95 14.74 8.81
N LYS A 869 24.17 14.17 8.66
CA LYS A 869 25.29 14.07 9.59
C LYS A 869 26.67 13.85 8.89
N GLU A 870 26.87 14.30 7.62
CA GLU A 870 28.07 14.18 6.69
C GLU A 870 28.03 13.17 5.46
N ASP A 871 28.90 13.27 4.42
CA ASP A 871 28.71 12.72 3.03
C ASP A 871 29.75 11.66 2.47
N PHE A 872 29.32 10.48 1.93
CA PHE A 872 29.99 9.50 0.95
C PHE A 872 31.30 8.73 1.37
N GLU A 873 31.94 7.69 0.74
CA GLU A 873 31.84 6.66 -0.39
C GLU A 873 32.93 5.52 -0.13
N LYS A 874 33.47 4.49 -0.88
CA LYS A 874 33.54 3.74 -2.23
C LYS A 874 34.33 2.35 -1.95
N ILE A 875 34.58 1.20 -2.68
CA ILE A 875 34.45 0.52 -4.04
C ILE A 875 34.55 -1.08 -4.01
N ARG A 876 33.70 -1.84 -4.79
CA ARG A 876 33.78 -3.22 -5.52
C ARG A 876 34.47 -4.50 -4.92
N LYS A 877 34.21 -5.82 -5.25
CA LYS A 877 33.40 -6.65 -6.24
C LYS A 877 33.45 -8.20 -5.91
N GLU A 878 32.51 -9.09 -6.35
CA GLU A 878 32.49 -10.58 -6.02
C GLU A 878 32.26 -11.66 -7.13
N GLN A 879 32.27 -12.94 -6.70
CA GLN A 879 32.23 -14.24 -7.42
C GLN A 879 31.01 -15.15 -7.02
N PRO A 880 30.77 -16.32 -7.68
CA PRO A 880 29.66 -17.26 -7.37
C PRO A 880 29.98 -18.33 -6.29
N LEU A 881 28.95 -19.05 -5.83
CA LEU A 881 29.00 -20.09 -4.77
C LEU A 881 28.51 -21.48 -5.23
N GLU A 882 28.85 -22.54 -4.48
CA GLU A 882 28.54 -23.95 -4.77
C GLU A 882 27.16 -24.43 -4.23
N LEU A 883 26.74 -25.63 -4.66
CA LEU A 883 25.46 -26.26 -4.33
C LEU A 883 25.37 -26.79 -2.87
N PRO A 884 24.18 -26.78 -2.23
CA PRO A 884 24.01 -27.30 -0.88
C PRO A 884 24.05 -28.85 -0.80
N PRO A 885 24.80 -29.45 0.15
CA PRO A 885 24.97 -30.91 0.25
C PRO A 885 23.69 -31.66 0.68
N LYS A 886 23.60 -32.94 0.29
CA LYS A 886 22.51 -33.86 0.67
C LYS A 886 22.67 -34.31 2.13
N PRO A 887 21.56 -34.49 2.90
CA PRO A 887 21.61 -35.10 4.24
C PRO A 887 22.31 -36.48 4.23
N PRO A 888 22.99 -36.90 5.32
CA PRO A 888 22.92 -36.34 6.68
C PRO A 888 23.98 -35.25 7.00
N GLN A 889 24.71 -34.73 6.02
CA GLN A 889 25.70 -33.67 6.28
C GLN A 889 25.04 -32.39 6.81
N ARG A 890 25.68 -31.67 7.74
CA ARG A 890 25.19 -30.36 8.21
C ARG A 890 25.13 -29.39 7.03
N ARG A 891 23.95 -28.80 6.82
CA ARG A 891 23.67 -27.90 5.69
C ARG A 891 23.75 -26.45 6.15
N ASN A 892 24.66 -25.67 5.56
CA ASN A 892 24.83 -24.24 5.84
C ASN A 892 23.68 -23.36 5.30
N TRP A 893 22.77 -23.94 4.51
CA TRP A 893 21.66 -23.23 3.88
C TRP A 893 20.38 -24.09 4.01
N ARG A 894 19.30 -23.48 4.52
CA ARG A 894 17.98 -24.10 4.74
C ARG A 894 16.89 -23.02 4.56
N GLY A 895 15.87 -23.27 3.75
CA GLY A 895 14.78 -22.32 3.52
C GLY A 895 13.89 -22.07 4.74
N SER A 896 13.87 -23.00 5.72
CA SER A 896 13.21 -22.81 7.02
C SER A 896 13.90 -21.80 7.93
N VAL A 897 15.16 -21.46 7.66
CA VAL A 897 15.90 -20.38 8.32
C VAL A 897 15.94 -19.15 7.41
N VAL A 898 16.30 -19.32 6.13
CA VAL A 898 16.54 -18.21 5.19
C VAL A 898 15.27 -17.45 4.79
N ALA A 899 14.09 -18.11 4.71
CA ALA A 899 12.85 -17.45 4.30
C ALA A 899 11.57 -18.06 4.93
N PRO A 900 11.46 -18.13 6.28
CA PRO A 900 10.23 -18.51 6.96
C PRO A 900 9.10 -17.48 6.75
N PHE A 901 7.88 -17.75 7.22
CA PHE A 901 6.87 -16.71 7.35
C PHE A 901 7.35 -15.65 8.36
N ALA A 902 6.99 -14.38 8.13
CA ALA A 902 7.53 -13.20 8.84
C ALA A 902 9.08 -13.11 8.94
N GLY A 903 9.82 -13.93 8.17
CA GLY A 903 11.27 -13.90 8.10
C GLY A 903 11.75 -12.53 7.64
N ASN A 904 12.79 -12.01 8.31
CA ASN A 904 13.14 -10.60 8.23
C ASN A 904 14.66 -10.37 8.22
N ASP A 905 15.06 -9.33 7.50
CA ASP A 905 16.40 -8.78 7.51
C ASP A 905 16.33 -7.35 8.03
N MET A 906 17.09 -7.06 9.09
CA MET A 906 17.24 -5.73 9.66
C MET A 906 18.67 -5.25 9.43
N LEU A 907 18.82 -4.06 8.86
CA LEU A 907 20.10 -3.38 8.73
C LEU A 907 20.04 -2.11 9.57
N VAL A 908 20.82 -2.10 10.66
CA VAL A 908 20.82 -1.04 11.68
C VAL A 908 22.11 -0.24 11.56
N LEU A 909 21.98 1.06 11.34
CA LEU A 909 23.09 2.02 11.37
C LEU A 909 23.25 2.57 12.79
N TYR A 910 24.44 2.39 13.35
CA TYR A 910 24.87 2.95 14.63
C TYR A 910 25.84 4.11 14.41
N SER A 911 25.82 5.06 15.34
CA SER A 911 26.81 6.13 15.44
C SER A 911 27.49 6.10 16.81
N CYS A 912 28.81 6.23 16.80
CA CYS A 912 29.66 6.16 17.98
C CYS A 912 30.30 7.53 18.29
N PRO A 913 30.70 7.80 19.55
CA PRO A 913 31.43 9.02 19.91
C PRO A 913 32.78 9.14 19.18
N ASP A 914 33.26 10.39 19.00
CA ASP A 914 34.43 10.70 18.17
C ASP A 914 35.77 10.13 18.67
N ASN A 915 35.83 9.64 19.91
CA ASN A 915 36.99 8.92 20.46
C ASN A 915 37.09 7.45 19.96
N SER A 916 36.17 7.00 19.09
CA SER A 916 36.22 5.68 18.46
C SER A 916 36.94 5.73 17.11
N SER A 917 37.64 4.64 16.73
CA SER A 917 38.35 4.55 15.44
C SER A 917 37.44 4.49 14.21
N THR A 918 36.11 4.55 14.39
CA THR A 918 35.11 4.36 13.33
C THR A 918 33.79 5.00 13.77
N LYS A 919 33.42 6.15 13.19
CA LYS A 919 32.26 6.98 13.60
C LYS A 919 30.89 6.30 13.41
N TYR A 920 30.79 5.36 12.47
CA TYR A 920 29.55 4.67 12.08
C TYR A 920 29.76 3.17 11.90
N PHE A 921 28.83 2.35 12.39
CA PHE A 921 28.81 0.89 12.19
C PHE A 921 27.47 0.45 11.61
N VAL A 922 27.47 -0.61 10.80
CA VAL A 922 26.24 -1.27 10.34
C VAL A 922 26.18 -2.68 10.92
N GLN A 923 25.09 -3.01 11.62
CA GLN A 923 24.79 -4.38 12.03
C GLN A 923 23.71 -4.94 11.12
N VAL A 924 23.92 -6.17 10.62
CA VAL A 924 22.87 -6.95 9.95
C VAL A 924 22.33 -7.98 10.95
N LEU A 925 21.02 -8.06 11.06
CA LEU A 925 20.32 -9.07 11.85
C LEU A 925 19.37 -9.83 10.92
N HIS A 926 19.47 -11.15 10.90
CA HIS A 926 18.63 -12.05 10.13
C HIS A 926 17.71 -12.83 11.09
N ASN A 927 16.40 -12.72 10.90
CA ASN A 927 15.36 -13.16 11.85
C ASN A 927 15.67 -12.68 13.27
N GLU A 928 15.86 -11.36 13.43
CA GLU A 928 16.27 -10.68 14.66
C GLU A 928 17.65 -11.06 15.27
N HIS A 929 18.37 -12.07 14.74
CA HIS A 929 19.68 -12.49 15.24
C HIS A 929 20.84 -11.83 14.48
N PRO A 930 21.84 -11.22 15.16
CA PRO A 930 23.03 -10.66 14.51
C PRO A 930 23.79 -11.69 13.67
N VAL A 931 24.12 -11.34 12.43
CA VAL A 931 24.88 -12.21 11.51
C VAL A 931 26.19 -11.55 11.04
N PRO A 932 27.27 -12.32 10.82
CA PRO A 932 28.53 -11.79 10.33
C PRO A 932 28.43 -11.41 8.85
N ILE A 933 28.83 -10.19 8.50
CA ILE A 933 29.02 -9.77 7.11
C ILE A 933 30.40 -10.28 6.63
N PRO A 934 30.51 -11.07 5.55
CA PRO A 934 31.81 -11.48 5.03
C PRO A 934 32.61 -10.26 4.55
N VAL A 935 33.92 -10.24 4.82
CA VAL A 935 34.79 -9.11 4.47
C VAL A 935 34.86 -8.87 2.95
N SER A 936 34.62 -9.89 2.13
CA SER A 936 34.44 -9.76 0.67
C SER A 936 33.17 -8.97 0.30
N PHE A 937 32.03 -9.29 0.92
CA PHE A 937 30.76 -8.59 0.74
C PHE A 937 30.86 -7.12 1.19
N CYS A 938 31.61 -6.82 2.24
CA CYS A 938 31.85 -5.43 2.68
C CYS A 938 32.49 -4.55 1.59
N GLN A 939 33.22 -5.12 0.63
CA GLN A 939 33.75 -4.36 -0.51
C GLN A 939 32.68 -4.12 -1.61
N LEU A 940 31.64 -4.96 -1.71
CA LEU A 940 30.63 -4.83 -2.77
C LEU A 940 29.68 -3.67 -2.56
N VAL A 941 29.15 -3.55 -1.35
CA VAL A 941 28.10 -2.60 -0.99
C VAL A 941 28.51 -1.16 -1.38
N VAL A 942 29.81 -0.88 -1.35
CA VAL A 942 30.40 0.43 -1.63
C VAL A 942 30.76 0.67 -3.12
N VAL A 943 30.38 -0.21 -4.05
CA VAL A 943 30.05 0.20 -5.44
C VAL A 943 28.64 -0.21 -5.78
N ILE A 944 27.75 0.77 -5.81
CA ILE A 944 27.14 1.23 -7.07
C ILE A 944 27.13 2.77 -7.11
N PRO A 945 28.22 3.44 -7.56
CA PRO A 945 28.22 4.89 -7.72
C PRO A 945 27.46 5.29 -8.98
N MET A 946 26.74 6.41 -8.89
CA MET A 946 26.03 7.01 -10.02
C MET A 946 27.03 7.44 -11.13
N SER A 947 26.76 7.12 -12.39
CA SER A 947 27.42 7.81 -13.52
C SER A 947 26.45 8.07 -14.68
N ALA A 948 25.99 9.31 -14.77
CA ALA A 948 25.15 9.79 -15.86
C ALA A 948 25.97 10.06 -17.14
N ARG A 949 26.71 9.07 -17.66
CA ARG A 949 27.43 9.13 -18.96
C ARG A 949 27.96 7.77 -19.43
N MET A 950 27.09 6.94 -20.03
CA MET A 950 27.50 5.89 -20.99
C MET A 950 26.39 5.69 -22.05
N LYS A 951 26.36 6.57 -23.05
CA LYS A 951 25.88 6.19 -24.39
C LYS A 951 27.02 5.48 -25.12
N SER A 952 26.68 4.70 -26.16
CA SER A 952 27.59 3.93 -27.03
C SER A 952 28.57 2.97 -26.33
N SER A 953 28.10 1.75 -26.02
CA SER A 953 28.67 0.52 -26.61
C SER A 953 27.75 -0.68 -26.33
N TRP A 954 27.08 -1.18 -27.37
CA TRP A 954 26.39 -2.47 -27.42
C TRP A 954 26.38 -2.94 -28.87
N LYS A 955 27.48 -3.56 -29.30
CA LYS A 955 27.63 -4.31 -30.56
C LYS A 955 28.74 -5.34 -30.40
N GLU A 956 28.37 -6.50 -29.84
CA GLU A 956 28.74 -7.86 -30.26
C GLU A 956 28.01 -8.86 -29.34
#